data_AF-A0A5N5QCH4-F1
#
_entry.id   AF-A0A5N5QCH4-F1
#
_cell.length_a   1.000
_cell.length_b   1.000
_cell.length_c   1.000
_cell.angle_alpha   90.00
_cell.angle_beta   90.00
_cell.angle_gamma   90.00
#
_symmetry.space_group_name_H-M   'P 1'
#
loop_
_entity.id
_entity.type
_entity.pdbx_description
1 polymer ?
#
loop_
_entity_poly.entity_id
_entity_poly.type
_entity_poly.pdbx_seq_one_letter_code
_entity_poly.pdbx_strand_id
1 'polypeptide(L)'
;MVRYAAAAHANNPEKTARARGEYLRTHFKNMREVAAALTGLKLTKAYTYIENVKDHKQVIPFRRFSGGVGRASQAKEFGATQGRWPEKSLKFILRLLKNAESNADAKNLELDDLSIKNIVVQQAPKTRRRTYRAHGRINPYQGHPCHVEIILAASDEEVERNGDKDAVAKPVVAPNRRVLARRRIEAGRARLLASNYAAPTRSVPLLLSRRLQRDTTLPAQPGGIPPPLKGIRVVDLTRVLAGPTATMLLADLGADVIKIEEVKRGDDTRSWSPPSAPVLDLQPSNAAHLPAESAYFLAANRNKRSVTVNFKDPRGLEIVHDLVRKADVLVENFIAGKLASMGLGWEDCKKINERLIYASITGYGQTGPYRQAAGYDVVIEGEAGLMHMYASSIVPSVAIDSVHDSTGEPDGPPCKVGVAVTDISTGLYAHGAIMAGLLSRQQTGKGMWIDCNLFETQASLCYFISGHTDNGSRHGTSHPSIVPYQVFPCKDGFIMIGAGNEKQFALLADKVLGKPELATDIKFSTNGQRVKNRAELVQIITNALMQENRDHWLKKFQGLGVPHGPINNIAQTFDHPQAKARGVVVEVEHPRAGNIKMVAPPVHYNGKRMPVTRPPPYLSQHTEEVLSQDLGYSAERIAELRAQNII
;
A
#
# COMPACT_ATOMS: atom_id res chain seq x y z
N MET A 1 -9.45 -16.84 -11.77
CA MET A 1 -9.30 -16.72 -13.23
C MET A 1 -10.64 -16.35 -13.83
N VAL A 2 -10.78 -15.16 -14.42
CA VAL A 2 -12.04 -14.70 -15.04
C VAL A 2 -12.28 -15.55 -16.29
N ARG A 3 -13.37 -16.33 -16.30
CA ARG A 3 -13.75 -17.13 -17.47
C ARG A 3 -14.42 -16.21 -18.48
N TYR A 4 -13.65 -15.72 -19.45
CA TYR A 4 -14.25 -15.06 -20.59
C TYR A 4 -15.09 -16.11 -21.35
N ALA A 5 -16.38 -15.84 -21.57
CA ALA A 5 -17.20 -16.63 -22.50
C ALA A 5 -16.39 -16.83 -23.77
N ALA A 6 -16.16 -18.09 -24.13
CA ALA A 6 -15.35 -18.51 -25.26
C ALA A 6 -15.84 -17.83 -26.54
N ALA A 7 -15.33 -16.63 -26.83
CA ALA A 7 -15.38 -16.09 -28.16
C ALA A 7 -14.56 -17.08 -28.98
N ALA A 8 -15.26 -17.72 -29.92
CA ALA A 8 -14.73 -18.64 -30.91
C ALA A 8 -13.26 -18.34 -31.14
N HIS A 9 -12.40 -19.31 -30.80
CA HIS A 9 -10.97 -19.25 -31.10
C HIS A 9 -10.87 -18.68 -32.51
N ALA A 10 -10.23 -17.51 -32.65
CA ALA A 10 -9.92 -17.02 -33.99
C ALA A 10 -9.24 -18.19 -34.70
N ASN A 11 -9.83 -18.64 -35.80
CA ASN A 11 -9.37 -19.82 -36.53
C ASN A 11 -7.89 -19.71 -36.96
N ASN A 12 -7.31 -18.50 -36.86
CA ASN A 12 -5.90 -18.22 -37.04
C ASN A 12 -5.34 -17.26 -35.93
N PRO A 13 -4.58 -17.77 -34.93
CA PRO A 13 -3.97 -16.96 -33.86
C PRO A 13 -2.90 -15.98 -34.34
N GLU A 14 -2.29 -16.24 -35.49
CA GLU A 14 -1.20 -15.42 -36.05
C GLU A 14 -1.75 -14.12 -36.65
N LYS A 15 -2.93 -14.18 -37.28
CA LYS A 15 -3.62 -13.04 -37.88
C LYS A 15 -4.53 -12.24 -36.93
N THR A 16 -4.43 -12.49 -35.61
CA THR A 16 -5.30 -11.81 -34.63
C THR A 16 -4.55 -11.22 -33.45
N ALA A 17 -4.99 -10.04 -33.02
CA ALA A 17 -4.49 -9.35 -31.83
C ALA A 17 -5.59 -9.20 -30.78
N ARG A 18 -5.22 -9.26 -29.50
CA ARG A 18 -6.20 -9.24 -28.40
C ARG A 18 -5.77 -8.27 -27.31
N ALA A 19 -6.74 -7.62 -26.68
CA ALA A 19 -6.54 -6.84 -25.47
C ALA A 19 -7.65 -7.13 -24.45
N ARG A 20 -7.30 -7.19 -23.16
CA ARG A 20 -8.22 -7.49 -22.07
C ARG A 20 -8.19 -6.41 -21.01
N GLY A 21 -9.35 -6.12 -20.44
CA GLY A 21 -9.50 -5.23 -19.29
C GLY A 21 -10.38 -5.89 -18.24
N GLU A 22 -9.88 -6.00 -17.01
CA GLU A 22 -10.59 -6.61 -15.89
C GLU A 22 -11.09 -5.56 -14.89
N TYR A 23 -12.26 -5.81 -14.30
CA TYR A 23 -12.87 -4.92 -13.30
C TYR A 23 -12.93 -3.45 -13.72
N LEU A 24 -13.19 -3.20 -15.02
CA LEU A 24 -13.26 -1.85 -15.55
C LEU A 24 -14.38 -1.09 -14.84
N ARG A 25 -14.03 0.06 -14.25
CA ARG A 25 -14.92 0.89 -13.42
C ARG A 25 -15.92 1.68 -14.27
N THR A 26 -16.57 1.03 -15.22
CA THR A 26 -17.63 1.59 -16.05
C THR A 26 -18.86 0.68 -15.99
N HIS A 27 -20.02 1.26 -16.28
CA HIS A 27 -21.28 0.54 -16.14
C HIS A 27 -21.40 -0.53 -17.25
N PHE A 28 -21.60 -1.79 -16.87
CA PHE A 28 -21.73 -2.93 -17.80
C PHE A 28 -22.68 -2.65 -18.99
N LYS A 29 -23.89 -2.15 -18.71
CA LYS A 29 -24.87 -1.80 -19.75
C LYS A 29 -24.35 -0.78 -20.77
N ASN A 30 -23.55 0.20 -20.33
CA ASN A 30 -22.95 1.19 -21.22
C ASN A 30 -21.91 0.56 -22.11
N MET A 31 -20.97 -0.15 -21.47
CA MET A 31 -19.85 -0.78 -22.16
C MET A 31 -20.33 -1.75 -23.22
N ARG A 32 -21.41 -2.49 -22.96
CA ARG A 32 -21.97 -3.41 -23.95
C ARG A 32 -22.51 -2.72 -25.19
N GLU A 33 -23.29 -1.64 -25.05
CA GLU A 33 -23.86 -0.96 -26.22
C GLU A 33 -22.76 -0.24 -27.02
N VAL A 34 -21.72 0.27 -26.34
CA VAL A 34 -20.50 0.77 -27.00
C VAL A 34 -19.80 -0.35 -27.77
N ALA A 35 -19.58 -1.50 -27.15
CA ALA A 35 -18.97 -2.67 -27.80
C ALA A 35 -19.77 -3.13 -29.03
N ALA A 36 -21.11 -3.15 -28.92
CA ALA A 36 -21.99 -3.52 -30.02
C ALA A 36 -21.97 -2.51 -31.19
N ALA A 37 -21.78 -1.22 -30.90
CA ALA A 37 -21.68 -0.19 -31.94
C ALA A 37 -20.35 -0.26 -32.71
N LEU A 38 -19.28 -0.75 -32.07
CA LEU A 38 -17.93 -0.79 -32.64
C LEU A 38 -17.57 -2.14 -33.29
N THR A 39 -18.21 -3.22 -32.85
CA THR A 39 -17.94 -4.56 -33.39
C THR A 39 -18.26 -4.61 -34.89
N GLY A 40 -17.31 -5.10 -35.69
CA GLY A 40 -17.41 -5.20 -37.14
C GLY A 40 -16.87 -3.98 -37.92
N LEU A 41 -16.48 -2.89 -37.25
CA LEU A 41 -15.87 -1.75 -37.91
C LEU A 41 -14.38 -1.99 -38.21
N LYS A 42 -13.88 -1.40 -39.31
CA LYS A 42 -12.45 -1.16 -39.50
C LYS A 42 -11.91 -0.30 -38.36
N LEU A 43 -10.66 -0.53 -37.95
CA LEU A 43 -10.06 0.15 -36.80
C LEU A 43 -10.06 1.68 -36.95
N THR A 44 -9.70 2.18 -38.14
CA THR A 44 -9.74 3.62 -38.49
C THR A 44 -11.13 4.22 -38.34
N LYS A 45 -12.16 3.55 -38.89
CA LYS A 45 -13.57 3.96 -38.74
C LYS A 45 -14.05 3.92 -37.29
N ALA A 46 -13.56 2.98 -36.48
CA ALA A 46 -13.89 2.89 -35.07
C ALA A 46 -13.33 4.09 -34.29
N TYR A 47 -12.10 4.54 -34.59
CA TYR A 47 -11.53 5.74 -33.98
C TYR A 47 -12.34 7.00 -34.32
N THR A 48 -12.64 7.22 -35.60
CA THR A 48 -13.48 8.35 -36.04
C THR A 48 -14.86 8.31 -35.40
N TYR A 49 -15.49 7.13 -35.32
CA TYR A 49 -16.79 6.98 -34.67
C TYR A 49 -16.73 7.32 -33.18
N ILE A 50 -15.69 6.88 -32.46
CA ILE A 50 -15.50 7.22 -31.04
C ILE A 50 -15.32 8.74 -30.85
N GLU A 51 -14.56 9.40 -31.71
CA GLU A 51 -14.35 10.85 -31.67
C GLU A 51 -15.64 11.62 -31.95
N ASN A 52 -16.37 11.24 -33.00
CA ASN A 52 -17.67 11.84 -33.31
C ASN A 52 -18.68 11.65 -32.17
N VAL A 53 -18.64 10.52 -31.45
CA VAL A 53 -19.48 10.32 -30.27
C VAL A 53 -19.00 11.18 -29.10
N LYS A 54 -17.70 11.41 -28.90
CA LYS A 54 -17.22 12.35 -27.86
C LYS A 54 -17.62 13.80 -28.16
N ASP A 55 -17.61 14.19 -29.43
CA ASP A 55 -18.03 15.52 -29.90
C ASP A 55 -19.55 15.68 -29.99
N HIS A 56 -20.32 14.65 -29.61
CA HIS A 56 -21.77 14.58 -29.75
C HIS A 56 -22.30 14.72 -31.20
N LYS A 57 -21.44 14.55 -32.21
CA LYS A 57 -21.81 14.49 -33.63
C LYS A 57 -22.51 13.18 -33.99
N GLN A 58 -22.18 12.09 -33.31
CA GLN A 58 -22.84 10.78 -33.42
C GLN A 58 -23.24 10.28 -32.03
N VAL A 59 -24.10 9.26 -31.94
CA VAL A 59 -24.61 8.72 -30.68
C VAL A 59 -24.42 7.21 -30.59
N ILE A 60 -24.23 6.68 -29.38
CA ILE A 60 -24.28 5.22 -29.16
C ILE A 60 -25.76 4.81 -29.05
N PRO A 61 -26.27 3.96 -29.96
CA PRO A 61 -27.64 3.49 -29.90
C PRO A 61 -27.80 2.48 -28.74
N PHE A 62 -28.84 2.64 -27.92
CA PHE A 62 -29.15 1.71 -26.84
C PHE A 62 -30.26 0.77 -27.26
N ARG A 63 -29.91 -0.44 -27.71
CA ARG A 63 -30.85 -1.42 -28.28
C ARG A 63 -31.40 -2.39 -27.25
N ARG A 64 -30.57 -2.88 -26.32
CA ARG A 64 -30.98 -3.90 -25.32
C ARG A 64 -31.17 -3.33 -23.92
N PHE A 65 -30.41 -2.30 -23.56
CA PHE A 65 -30.43 -1.72 -22.21
C PHE A 65 -30.96 -0.28 -22.15
N SER A 66 -32.14 -0.06 -22.73
CA SER A 66 -32.68 1.29 -22.93
C SER A 66 -33.48 1.88 -21.76
N GLY A 67 -33.69 1.12 -20.68
CA GLY A 67 -34.36 1.60 -19.47
C GLY A 67 -33.61 2.77 -18.81
N GLY A 68 -34.27 3.92 -18.68
CA GLY A 68 -33.71 5.16 -18.12
C GLY A 68 -32.77 5.91 -19.08
N VAL A 69 -32.77 5.61 -20.37
CA VAL A 69 -32.00 6.31 -21.41
C VAL A 69 -32.91 7.28 -22.17
N GLY A 70 -32.46 8.51 -22.37
CA GLY A 70 -33.19 9.54 -23.13
C GLY A 70 -33.36 9.18 -24.61
N ARG A 71 -34.30 9.87 -25.27
CA ARG A 71 -34.45 9.82 -26.73
C ARG A 71 -33.44 10.78 -27.36
N ALA A 72 -32.79 10.35 -28.45
CA ALA A 72 -31.87 11.17 -29.22
C ALA A 72 -32.21 11.03 -30.71
N SER A 73 -32.34 12.13 -31.44
CA SER A 73 -32.71 12.14 -32.86
C SER A 73 -31.69 11.37 -33.71
N GLN A 74 -30.40 11.51 -33.42
CA GLN A 74 -29.29 10.80 -34.06
C GLN A 74 -29.39 9.27 -33.93
N ALA A 75 -30.13 8.73 -32.96
CA ALA A 75 -30.27 7.28 -32.80
C ALA A 75 -31.08 6.64 -33.95
N LYS A 76 -31.88 7.44 -34.67
CA LYS A 76 -32.69 6.98 -35.81
C LYS A 76 -31.84 6.41 -36.94
N GLU A 77 -30.64 6.95 -37.15
CA GLU A 77 -29.66 6.47 -38.14
C GLU A 77 -29.27 5.00 -37.91
N PHE A 78 -29.40 4.53 -36.67
CA PHE A 78 -29.06 3.16 -36.25
C PHE A 78 -30.30 2.27 -36.04
N GLY A 79 -31.49 2.72 -36.48
CA GLY A 79 -32.76 2.03 -36.27
C GLY A 79 -33.20 2.00 -34.80
N ALA A 80 -32.74 2.93 -33.97
CA ALA A 80 -33.05 3.01 -32.54
C ALA A 80 -33.72 4.34 -32.18
N THR A 81 -34.48 4.37 -31.08
CA THR A 81 -35.14 5.60 -30.60
C THR A 81 -34.44 6.22 -29.38
N GLN A 82 -33.55 5.46 -28.73
CA GLN A 82 -32.86 5.85 -27.51
C GLN A 82 -31.34 5.72 -27.69
N GLY A 83 -30.60 6.69 -27.17
CA GLY A 83 -29.15 6.77 -27.32
C GLY A 83 -28.54 7.71 -26.29
N ARG A 84 -27.22 7.59 -26.06
CA ARG A 84 -26.44 8.50 -25.20
C ARG A 84 -24.97 8.50 -25.56
N TRP A 85 -24.20 9.36 -24.88
CA TRP A 85 -22.75 9.50 -25.02
C TRP A 85 -22.05 9.00 -23.75
N PRO A 86 -21.79 7.69 -23.62
CA PRO A 86 -21.20 7.12 -22.41
C PRO A 86 -19.69 7.35 -22.34
N GLU A 87 -19.27 8.59 -22.07
CA GLU A 87 -17.87 9.05 -22.09
C GLU A 87 -16.90 8.10 -21.38
N LYS A 88 -17.26 7.64 -20.16
CA LYS A 88 -16.41 6.76 -19.37
C LYS A 88 -16.17 5.42 -20.07
N SER A 89 -17.17 4.87 -20.77
CA SER A 89 -17.02 3.62 -21.51
C SER A 89 -16.20 3.81 -22.77
N LEU A 90 -16.39 4.93 -23.47
CA LEU A 90 -15.60 5.30 -24.65
C LEU A 90 -14.12 5.45 -24.29
N LYS A 91 -13.79 6.08 -23.15
CA LYS A 91 -12.41 6.20 -22.65
C LYS A 91 -11.75 4.83 -22.41
N PHE A 92 -12.44 3.89 -21.78
CA PHE A 92 -11.90 2.54 -21.54
C PHE A 92 -11.75 1.73 -22.82
N ILE A 93 -12.74 1.76 -23.70
CA ILE A 93 -12.67 1.08 -25.01
C ILE A 93 -11.54 1.63 -25.86
N LEU A 94 -11.36 2.95 -25.91
CA LEU A 94 -10.30 3.57 -26.69
C LEU A 94 -8.91 3.11 -26.23
N ARG A 95 -8.69 3.03 -24.91
CA ARG A 95 -7.43 2.50 -24.35
C ARG A 95 -7.23 1.03 -24.72
N LEU A 96 -8.28 0.21 -24.67
CA LEU A 96 -8.18 -1.20 -25.04
C LEU A 96 -7.96 -1.39 -26.55
N LEU A 97 -8.52 -0.53 -27.41
CA LEU A 97 -8.27 -0.55 -28.85
C LEU A 97 -6.81 -0.20 -29.15
N LYS A 98 -6.27 0.86 -28.54
CA LYS A 98 -4.84 1.22 -28.68
C LYS A 98 -3.92 0.09 -28.21
N ASN A 99 -4.26 -0.56 -27.09
CA ASN A 99 -3.48 -1.71 -26.63
C ASN A 99 -3.58 -2.91 -27.59
N ALA A 100 -4.75 -3.15 -28.19
CA ALA A 100 -4.93 -4.21 -29.18
C ALA A 100 -4.20 -3.92 -30.49
N GLU A 101 -4.13 -2.65 -30.88
CA GLU A 101 -3.35 -2.13 -32.01
C GLU A 101 -1.85 -2.33 -31.79
N SER A 102 -1.31 -1.93 -30.64
CA SER A 102 0.10 -2.20 -30.30
C SER A 102 0.43 -3.70 -30.28
N ASN A 103 -0.53 -4.54 -29.87
CA ASN A 103 -0.36 -6.00 -29.92
C ASN A 103 -0.44 -6.56 -31.35
N ALA A 104 -1.08 -5.86 -32.28
CA ALA A 104 -1.13 -6.22 -33.69
C ALA A 104 0.16 -5.80 -34.40
N ASP A 105 0.67 -4.61 -34.07
CA ASP A 105 1.96 -4.09 -34.54
C ASP A 105 3.12 -5.00 -34.11
N ALA A 106 3.13 -5.45 -32.85
CA ALA A 106 4.10 -6.44 -32.36
C ALA A 106 4.03 -7.81 -33.09
N LYS A 107 2.95 -8.08 -33.82
CA LYS A 107 2.76 -9.27 -34.67
C LYS A 107 2.99 -9.00 -36.15
N ASN A 108 3.47 -7.80 -36.51
CA ASN A 108 3.65 -7.33 -37.89
C ASN A 108 2.36 -7.44 -38.74
N LEU A 109 1.21 -7.15 -38.14
CA LEU A 109 -0.05 -7.05 -38.88
C LEU A 109 -0.23 -5.62 -39.42
N GLU A 110 -0.49 -5.49 -40.72
CA GLU A 110 -0.78 -4.22 -41.37
C GLU A 110 -2.00 -3.52 -40.72
N LEU A 111 -1.79 -2.33 -40.17
CA LEU A 111 -2.78 -1.62 -39.36
C LEU A 111 -4.01 -1.19 -40.17
N ASP A 112 -3.84 -0.92 -41.46
CA ASP A 112 -4.89 -0.44 -42.36
C ASP A 112 -5.95 -1.51 -42.68
N ASP A 113 -5.59 -2.78 -42.51
CA ASP A 113 -6.45 -3.94 -42.77
C ASP A 113 -7.09 -4.53 -41.51
N LEU A 114 -6.83 -3.92 -40.34
CA LEU A 114 -7.41 -4.40 -39.09
C LEU A 114 -8.89 -4.04 -38.95
N SER A 115 -9.69 -5.06 -38.64
CA SER A 115 -11.09 -4.93 -38.28
C SER A 115 -11.37 -5.46 -36.88
N ILE A 116 -12.33 -4.85 -36.18
CA ILE A 116 -12.78 -5.30 -34.87
C ILE A 116 -13.65 -6.54 -35.07
N LYS A 117 -13.05 -7.72 -34.97
CA LYS A 117 -13.78 -8.98 -35.16
C LYS A 117 -14.86 -9.17 -34.10
N ASN A 118 -14.51 -8.90 -32.84
CA ASN A 118 -15.45 -9.02 -31.73
C ASN A 118 -14.99 -8.22 -30.49
N ILE A 119 -15.96 -7.70 -29.73
CA ILE A 119 -15.74 -7.15 -28.40
C ILE A 119 -16.64 -7.88 -27.40
N VAL A 120 -16.03 -8.68 -26.53
CA VAL A 120 -16.72 -9.42 -25.49
C VAL A 120 -16.81 -8.57 -24.24
N VAL A 121 -18.03 -8.34 -23.75
CA VAL A 121 -18.27 -7.61 -22.50
C VAL A 121 -18.99 -8.52 -21.52
N GLN A 122 -18.39 -8.73 -20.35
CA GLN A 122 -18.95 -9.53 -19.28
C GLN A 122 -19.13 -8.72 -18.01
N GLN A 123 -20.15 -9.08 -17.25
CA GLN A 123 -20.46 -8.41 -16.00
C GLN A 123 -19.46 -8.89 -14.93
N ALA A 124 -18.80 -7.95 -14.25
CA ALA A 124 -17.91 -8.27 -13.14
C ALA A 124 -18.70 -8.26 -11.82
N PRO A 125 -18.18 -8.90 -10.75
CA PRO A 125 -18.78 -8.83 -9.42
C PRO A 125 -19.07 -7.37 -9.02
N LYS A 126 -20.30 -7.11 -8.56
CA LYS A 126 -20.73 -5.76 -8.21
C LYS A 126 -19.87 -5.24 -7.06
N THR A 127 -19.27 -4.07 -7.24
CA THR A 127 -18.47 -3.42 -6.21
C THR A 127 -19.30 -2.39 -5.46
N ARG A 128 -19.05 -2.20 -4.16
CA ARG A 128 -19.75 -1.17 -3.38
C ARG A 128 -19.24 0.20 -3.82
N ARG A 129 -20.11 1.08 -4.35
CA ARG A 129 -19.78 2.49 -4.52
C ARG A 129 -20.05 3.20 -3.19
N ARG A 130 -19.23 4.19 -2.80
CA ARG A 130 -19.51 5.01 -1.60
C ARG A 130 -20.96 5.49 -1.66
N THR A 131 -21.68 5.31 -0.55
CA THR A 131 -23.09 5.69 -0.39
C THR A 131 -23.24 7.20 -0.60
N TYR A 132 -24.07 7.60 -1.58
CA TYR A 132 -24.55 8.97 -1.70
C TYR A 132 -25.84 9.10 -0.88
N ARG A 133 -25.92 10.09 0.03
CA ARG A 133 -27.17 10.46 0.70
C ARG A 133 -27.94 11.38 -0.25
N ALA A 134 -29.03 10.86 -0.81
CA ALA A 134 -30.14 11.69 -1.26
C ALA A 134 -31.41 11.12 -0.62
N HIS A 135 -32.08 11.91 0.23
CA HIS A 135 -33.46 11.70 0.68
C HIS A 135 -33.76 10.41 1.47
N GLY A 136 -32.86 9.98 2.37
CA GLY A 136 -33.25 9.10 3.49
C GLY A 136 -33.57 7.62 3.17
N ARG A 137 -33.42 7.15 1.92
CA ARG A 137 -33.52 5.72 1.57
C ARG A 137 -32.14 5.13 1.26
N ILE A 138 -31.67 4.23 2.12
CA ILE A 138 -30.38 3.52 1.96
C ILE A 138 -30.60 2.27 1.11
N ASN A 139 -30.66 2.43 -0.21
CA ASN A 139 -30.43 1.30 -1.12
C ASN A 139 -28.93 1.27 -1.47
N PRO A 140 -28.26 0.10 -1.42
CA PRO A 140 -26.86 0.00 -1.80
C PRO A 140 -26.65 0.48 -3.25
N TYR A 141 -26.02 1.63 -3.45
CA TYR A 141 -25.60 2.06 -4.79
C TYR A 141 -24.41 1.19 -5.23
N GLN A 142 -24.72 0.07 -5.87
CA GLN A 142 -23.72 -0.87 -6.36
C GLN A 142 -23.12 -0.39 -7.68
N GLY A 143 -21.79 -0.35 -7.76
CA GLY A 143 -21.08 -0.28 -9.01
C GLY A 143 -21.34 -1.55 -9.82
N HIS A 144 -21.50 -1.39 -11.13
CA HIS A 144 -21.70 -2.49 -12.07
C HIS A 144 -20.49 -2.60 -13.01
N PRO A 145 -19.29 -2.95 -12.51
CA PRO A 145 -18.09 -3.07 -13.33
C PRO A 145 -18.23 -4.18 -14.39
N CYS A 146 -17.32 -4.19 -15.35
CA CYS A 146 -17.29 -5.19 -16.40
C CYS A 146 -15.87 -5.65 -16.74
N HIS A 147 -15.76 -6.87 -17.26
CA HIS A 147 -14.59 -7.38 -17.96
C HIS A 147 -14.81 -7.18 -19.47
N VAL A 148 -13.77 -6.79 -20.19
CA VAL A 148 -13.83 -6.57 -21.64
C VAL A 148 -12.66 -7.27 -22.31
N GLU A 149 -12.92 -7.96 -23.42
CA GLU A 149 -11.91 -8.51 -24.31
C GLU A 149 -12.18 -8.01 -25.73
N ILE A 150 -11.18 -7.45 -26.39
CA ILE A 150 -11.23 -7.00 -27.78
C ILE A 150 -10.39 -7.97 -28.61
N ILE A 151 -10.92 -8.33 -29.78
CA ILE A 151 -10.23 -9.15 -30.78
C ILE A 151 -10.20 -8.37 -32.09
N LEU A 152 -9.00 -8.05 -32.56
CA LEU A 152 -8.73 -7.52 -33.90
C LEU A 152 -8.31 -8.66 -34.82
N ALA A 153 -8.72 -8.58 -36.08
CA ALA A 153 -8.34 -9.54 -37.12
C ALA A 153 -8.05 -8.80 -38.43
N ALA A 154 -6.99 -9.24 -39.13
CA ALA A 154 -6.76 -8.90 -40.53
C ALA A 154 -7.73 -9.68 -41.44
N SER A 155 -8.02 -9.18 -42.64
CA SER A 155 -8.84 -9.88 -43.64
C SER A 155 -8.16 -11.15 -44.16
N ASP A 156 -8.94 -12.20 -44.40
CA ASP A 156 -8.50 -13.47 -44.99
C ASP A 156 -8.75 -13.52 -46.53
N GLU A 157 -8.74 -12.37 -47.21
CA GLU A 157 -8.96 -12.33 -48.66
C GLU A 157 -7.66 -12.66 -49.41
N GLU A 158 -7.54 -13.90 -49.88
CA GLU A 158 -6.76 -14.20 -51.09
C GLU A 158 -7.51 -13.58 -52.27
N VAL A 159 -6.96 -12.50 -52.83
CA VAL A 159 -7.46 -11.90 -54.07
C VAL A 159 -6.93 -12.76 -55.23
N GLU A 160 -7.78 -13.62 -55.79
CA GLU A 160 -7.46 -14.32 -57.03
C GLU A 160 -7.28 -13.33 -58.18
N ARG A 161 -6.19 -13.52 -58.92
CA ARG A 161 -5.78 -12.70 -60.06
C ARG A 161 -6.70 -13.03 -61.25
N ASN A 162 -7.36 -12.01 -61.80
CA ASN A 162 -8.21 -12.12 -62.98
C ASN A 162 -7.47 -12.82 -64.15
N GLY A 163 -7.99 -13.96 -64.58
CA GLY A 163 -7.55 -14.69 -65.77
C GLY A 163 -8.66 -15.61 -66.29
N ASP A 164 -9.20 -15.22 -67.45
CA ASP A 164 -10.03 -15.97 -68.42
C ASP A 164 -11.38 -16.59 -68.01
N LYS A 165 -12.42 -15.89 -68.49
CA LYS A 165 -13.52 -16.36 -69.36
C LYS A 165 -14.59 -17.36 -68.86
N ASP A 166 -15.78 -16.76 -68.78
CA ASP A 166 -17.02 -17.16 -69.46
C ASP A 166 -18.00 -18.17 -68.82
N ALA A 167 -19.27 -17.73 -68.87
CA ALA A 167 -20.51 -18.48 -68.99
C ALA A 167 -21.23 -19.02 -67.72
N VAL A 168 -22.12 -18.18 -67.19
CA VAL A 168 -23.56 -18.42 -66.90
C VAL A 168 -23.98 -19.78 -66.29
N ALA A 169 -24.51 -19.75 -65.05
CA ALA A 169 -25.72 -20.49 -64.66
C ALA A 169 -26.41 -19.92 -63.39
N LYS A 170 -27.75 -19.97 -63.39
CA LYS A 170 -28.74 -19.37 -62.45
C LYS A 170 -29.03 -20.25 -61.20
N PRO A 171 -29.84 -19.81 -60.20
CA PRO A 171 -29.72 -20.18 -58.79
C PRO A 171 -30.54 -21.40 -58.35
N VAL A 172 -30.12 -22.06 -57.26
CA VAL A 172 -30.91 -23.10 -56.56
C VAL A 172 -31.52 -22.54 -55.27
N VAL A 173 -32.83 -22.72 -55.15
CA VAL A 173 -33.74 -22.22 -54.10
C VAL A 173 -33.56 -22.98 -52.77
N ALA A 174 -33.48 -22.27 -51.65
CA ALA A 174 -33.43 -22.84 -50.29
C ALA A 174 -34.82 -23.32 -49.79
N PRO A 175 -34.93 -24.42 -49.03
CA PRO A 175 -36.21 -24.97 -48.59
C PRO A 175 -36.82 -24.24 -47.38
N ASN A 176 -38.15 -24.35 -47.31
CA ASN A 176 -39.10 -23.49 -46.60
C ASN A 176 -39.08 -23.63 -45.06
N ARG A 177 -39.29 -22.50 -44.37
CA ARG A 177 -39.14 -22.26 -42.91
C ARG A 177 -39.98 -23.19 -41.99
N ARG A 178 -40.95 -23.92 -42.54
CA ARG A 178 -41.84 -24.84 -41.81
C ARG A 178 -41.21 -26.21 -41.52
N VAL A 179 -40.26 -26.69 -42.33
CA VAL A 179 -39.57 -27.98 -42.10
C VAL A 179 -38.55 -27.88 -40.96
N LEU A 180 -37.90 -26.72 -40.82
CA LEU A 180 -36.97 -26.42 -39.71
C LEU A 180 -37.66 -26.25 -38.35
N ALA A 181 -38.95 -25.88 -38.34
CA ALA A 181 -39.73 -25.73 -37.11
C ALA A 181 -40.15 -27.09 -36.52
N ARG A 182 -40.43 -28.09 -37.36
CA ARG A 182 -40.82 -29.45 -36.91
C ARG A 182 -39.66 -30.21 -36.25
N ARG A 183 -38.44 -30.08 -36.79
CA ARG A 183 -37.21 -30.69 -36.21
C ARG A 183 -36.82 -30.12 -34.83
N ARG A 184 -37.27 -28.91 -34.47
CA ARG A 184 -36.99 -28.32 -33.15
C ARG A 184 -37.95 -28.78 -32.05
N ILE A 185 -39.13 -29.29 -32.41
CA ILE A 185 -40.15 -29.74 -31.45
C ILE A 185 -39.92 -31.20 -31.02
N GLU A 186 -39.36 -32.05 -31.89
CA GLU A 186 -38.98 -33.43 -31.53
C GLU A 186 -37.76 -33.49 -30.59
N ALA A 187 -36.78 -32.59 -30.75
CA ALA A 187 -35.61 -32.52 -29.86
C ALA A 187 -35.94 -32.06 -28.42
N GLY A 188 -37.11 -31.44 -28.21
CA GLY A 188 -37.57 -30.97 -26.90
C GLY A 188 -38.26 -32.04 -26.04
N ARG A 189 -38.79 -33.11 -26.65
CA ARG A 189 -39.49 -34.18 -25.93
C ARG A 189 -38.58 -35.25 -25.32
N ALA A 190 -37.32 -35.34 -25.75
CA ALA A 190 -36.37 -36.32 -25.21
C ALA A 190 -35.69 -35.90 -23.88
N ARG A 191 -35.96 -34.71 -23.34
CA ARG A 191 -35.33 -34.21 -22.09
C ARG A 191 -36.24 -34.21 -20.85
N LEU A 192 -37.47 -34.71 -20.96
CA LEU A 192 -38.47 -34.66 -19.88
C LEU A 192 -38.78 -36.00 -19.20
N LEU A 193 -37.99 -37.06 -19.46
CA LEU A 193 -38.19 -38.40 -18.89
C LEU A 193 -37.04 -38.92 -18.01
N ALA A 194 -36.21 -38.03 -17.45
CA ALA A 194 -35.19 -38.42 -16.48
C ALA A 194 -35.20 -37.49 -15.25
N SER A 195 -36.31 -37.51 -14.51
CA SER A 195 -36.40 -36.94 -13.17
C SER A 195 -37.41 -37.74 -12.37
N ASN A 196 -36.97 -38.87 -11.83
CA ASN A 196 -37.60 -39.56 -10.70
C ASN A 196 -36.50 -40.43 -10.08
N TYR A 197 -35.92 -40.02 -8.96
CA TYR A 197 -35.55 -40.90 -7.83
C TYR A 197 -35.13 -40.05 -6.62
N ALA A 198 -35.57 -40.52 -5.46
CA ALA A 198 -35.68 -39.86 -4.18
C ALA A 198 -34.35 -39.44 -3.52
N ALA A 199 -34.42 -38.39 -2.69
CA ALA A 199 -33.34 -37.97 -1.80
C ALA A 199 -33.26 -38.86 -0.55
N PRO A 200 -32.05 -39.26 -0.10
CA PRO A 200 -31.86 -39.69 1.27
C PRO A 200 -31.37 -38.52 2.13
N THR A 201 -32.09 -38.30 3.23
CA THR A 201 -31.66 -37.52 4.38
C THR A 201 -30.44 -38.18 5.02
N ARG A 202 -29.31 -37.46 5.06
CA ARG A 202 -28.21 -37.77 5.99
C ARG A 202 -27.81 -36.50 6.73
N SER A 203 -28.11 -36.54 8.02
CA SER A 203 -27.65 -35.67 9.10
C SER A 203 -26.13 -35.52 9.08
N VAL A 204 -25.67 -34.27 9.07
CA VAL A 204 -24.25 -33.93 9.27
C VAL A 204 -24.07 -33.64 10.77
N PRO A 205 -23.12 -34.27 11.47
CA PRO A 205 -22.89 -33.99 12.88
C PRO A 205 -22.19 -32.63 13.03
N LEU A 206 -22.80 -31.78 13.85
CA LEU A 206 -22.17 -30.60 14.46
C LEU A 206 -20.99 -31.08 15.34
N LEU A 207 -19.76 -30.98 14.83
CA LEU A 207 -18.57 -31.17 15.66
C LEU A 207 -18.06 -29.83 16.17
N LEU A 208 -18.35 -29.68 17.47
CA LEU A 208 -17.89 -28.75 18.49
C LEU A 208 -16.83 -27.72 18.08
N SER A 209 -17.27 -26.47 18.18
CA SER A 209 -16.45 -25.35 18.63
C SER A 209 -15.64 -25.74 19.88
N ARG A 210 -14.31 -25.74 19.75
CA ARG A 210 -13.41 -25.66 20.91
C ARG A 210 -13.72 -24.36 21.65
N ARG A 211 -14.59 -24.44 22.66
CA ARG A 211 -14.68 -23.43 23.72
C ARG A 211 -13.29 -23.32 24.33
N LEU A 212 -12.66 -22.17 24.17
CA LEU A 212 -11.63 -21.71 25.08
C LEU A 212 -12.22 -21.83 26.49
N GLN A 213 -11.77 -22.82 27.27
CA GLN A 213 -11.97 -22.80 28.71
C GLN A 213 -11.32 -21.51 29.20
N ARG A 214 -12.17 -20.51 29.48
CA ARG A 214 -11.77 -19.38 30.30
C ARG A 214 -11.52 -19.96 31.67
N ASP A 215 -10.26 -20.10 32.02
CA ASP A 215 -9.84 -20.28 33.39
C ASP A 215 -10.14 -18.95 34.11
N THR A 216 -11.36 -18.83 34.64
CA THR A 216 -11.83 -17.63 35.35
C THR A 216 -11.42 -17.71 36.81
N THR A 217 -10.13 -17.62 37.10
CA THR A 217 -9.63 -17.41 38.47
C THR A 217 -8.34 -16.57 38.52
N LEU A 218 -8.16 -15.63 37.58
CA LEU A 218 -7.16 -14.57 37.76
C LEU A 218 -7.87 -13.28 38.21
N PRO A 219 -7.55 -12.72 39.39
CA PRO A 219 -8.13 -11.45 39.82
C PRO A 219 -7.78 -10.37 38.79
N ALA A 220 -8.79 -9.61 38.37
CA ALA A 220 -8.65 -8.52 37.42
C ALA A 220 -7.70 -7.46 38.00
N GLN A 221 -6.43 -7.51 37.58
CA GLN A 221 -5.48 -6.44 37.84
C GLN A 221 -5.98 -5.16 37.14
N PRO A 222 -5.91 -3.97 37.78
CA PRO A 222 -6.51 -2.77 37.21
C PRO A 222 -5.64 -2.26 36.04
N GLY A 223 -6.17 -2.30 34.81
CA GLY A 223 -5.62 -1.68 33.60
C GLY A 223 -4.63 -2.55 32.79
N GLY A 224 -4.69 -2.43 31.46
CA GLY A 224 -3.88 -3.20 30.48
C GLY A 224 -4.62 -4.29 29.69
N ILE A 225 -3.88 -5.02 28.85
CA ILE A 225 -4.25 -6.31 28.25
C ILE A 225 -3.07 -7.29 28.41
N PRO A 226 -3.29 -8.62 28.47
CA PRO A 226 -2.19 -9.59 28.43
C PRO A 226 -1.39 -9.45 27.12
N PRO A 227 -0.07 -9.76 27.09
CA PRO A 227 0.73 -9.66 25.87
C PRO A 227 0.13 -10.54 24.75
N PRO A 228 -0.42 -9.93 23.69
CA PRO A 228 -1.26 -10.65 22.73
C PRO A 228 -0.48 -11.60 21.82
N LEU A 229 0.84 -11.43 21.71
CA LEU A 229 1.72 -12.32 20.93
C LEU A 229 2.53 -13.28 21.81
N LYS A 230 2.18 -13.42 23.09
CA LYS A 230 2.80 -14.45 23.95
C LYS A 230 2.62 -15.82 23.31
N GLY A 231 3.75 -16.53 23.12
CA GLY A 231 3.79 -17.84 22.47
C GLY A 231 3.94 -17.80 20.94
N ILE A 232 4.01 -16.61 20.33
CA ILE A 232 4.39 -16.45 18.93
C ILE A 232 5.91 -16.32 18.83
N ARG A 233 6.54 -17.17 18.02
CA ARG A 233 7.99 -17.12 17.76
C ARG A 233 8.29 -16.49 16.41
N VAL A 234 9.22 -15.52 16.39
CA VAL A 234 9.64 -14.78 15.20
C VAL A 234 11.13 -15.02 14.95
N VAL A 235 11.46 -15.50 13.75
CA VAL A 235 12.83 -15.52 13.24
C VAL A 235 13.06 -14.22 12.47
N ASP A 236 13.92 -13.37 13.01
CA ASP A 236 14.23 -12.04 12.48
C ASP A 236 15.58 -12.10 11.75
N LEU A 237 15.54 -12.23 10.43
CA LEU A 237 16.71 -12.16 9.54
C LEU A 237 16.95 -10.73 9.04
N THR A 238 16.29 -9.73 9.63
CA THR A 238 16.30 -8.37 9.11
C THR A 238 17.51 -7.57 9.58
N ARG A 239 17.86 -6.55 8.78
CA ARG A 239 18.96 -5.62 9.05
C ARG A 239 18.48 -4.17 8.92
N VAL A 240 19.27 -3.22 9.41
CA VAL A 240 19.00 -1.78 9.22
C VAL A 240 17.79 -1.29 10.02
N LEU A 241 16.65 -0.98 9.40
CA LEU A 241 15.57 -0.28 10.12
C LEU A 241 14.14 -0.77 9.84
N ALA A 242 13.70 -0.91 8.58
CA ALA A 242 12.31 -1.27 8.30
C ALA A 242 11.90 -2.61 8.93
N GLY A 243 12.68 -3.65 8.66
CA GLY A 243 12.48 -4.98 9.25
C GLY A 243 12.67 -5.01 10.76
N PRO A 244 13.78 -4.45 11.30
CA PRO A 244 13.98 -4.39 12.74
C PRO A 244 12.88 -3.65 13.50
N THR A 245 12.31 -2.60 12.91
CA THR A 245 11.16 -1.87 13.45
C THR A 245 9.93 -2.78 13.53
N ALA A 246 9.62 -3.51 12.45
CA ALA A 246 8.47 -4.42 12.44
C ALA A 246 8.61 -5.51 13.52
N THR A 247 9.77 -6.15 13.62
CA THR A 247 9.98 -7.24 14.58
C THR A 247 10.10 -6.73 16.02
N MET A 248 10.62 -5.53 16.25
CA MET A 248 10.61 -4.88 17.58
C MET A 248 9.17 -4.61 18.04
N LEU A 249 8.28 -4.15 17.16
CA LEU A 249 6.88 -3.94 17.50
C LEU A 249 6.16 -5.25 17.84
N LEU A 250 6.49 -6.35 17.15
CA LEU A 250 6.00 -7.69 17.52
C LEU A 250 6.55 -8.13 18.88
N ALA A 251 7.83 -7.87 19.17
CA ALA A 251 8.44 -8.16 20.47
C ALA A 251 7.78 -7.36 21.61
N ASP A 252 7.49 -6.08 21.38
CA ASP A 252 6.74 -5.22 22.32
C ASP A 252 5.34 -5.80 22.64
N LEU A 253 4.72 -6.53 21.72
CA LEU A 253 3.44 -7.23 21.93
C LEU A 253 3.60 -8.61 22.57
N GLY A 254 4.81 -9.01 22.93
CA GLY A 254 5.12 -10.25 23.66
C GLY A 254 5.56 -11.43 22.79
N ALA A 255 5.86 -11.20 21.51
CA ALA A 255 6.45 -12.25 20.67
C ALA A 255 7.89 -12.56 21.10
N ASP A 256 8.29 -13.83 20.99
CA ASP A 256 9.67 -14.25 21.16
C ASP A 256 10.44 -14.03 19.85
N VAL A 257 11.21 -12.94 19.79
CA VAL A 257 11.92 -12.52 18.58
C VAL A 257 13.39 -12.90 18.66
N ILE A 258 13.82 -13.80 17.79
CA ILE A 258 15.20 -14.26 17.64
C ILE A 258 15.80 -13.59 16.42
N LYS A 259 16.64 -12.57 16.66
CA LYS A 259 17.39 -11.87 15.63
C LYS A 259 18.63 -12.68 15.27
N ILE A 260 18.70 -13.08 13.99
CA ILE A 260 19.83 -13.81 13.42
C ILE A 260 20.78 -12.82 12.77
N GLU A 261 22.03 -12.86 13.19
CA GLU A 261 23.04 -11.87 12.86
C GLU A 261 24.31 -12.50 12.28
N GLU A 262 25.06 -11.71 11.50
CA GLU A 262 26.37 -12.15 10.99
C GLU A 262 27.38 -12.28 12.13
N VAL A 263 28.16 -13.38 12.13
CA VAL A 263 29.00 -13.79 13.26
C VAL A 263 29.98 -12.70 13.72
N LYS A 264 30.57 -11.94 12.79
CA LYS A 264 31.60 -10.95 13.15
C LYS A 264 31.04 -9.55 13.38
N ARG A 265 30.16 -9.09 12.50
CA ARG A 265 29.73 -7.69 12.43
C ARG A 265 28.30 -7.47 12.91
N GLY A 266 27.47 -8.51 12.84
CA GLY A 266 26.04 -8.44 13.10
C GLY A 266 25.26 -7.57 12.12
N ASP A 267 24.24 -6.89 12.64
CA ASP A 267 23.50 -5.85 11.91
C ASP A 267 24.40 -4.66 11.56
N ASP A 268 24.27 -4.12 10.34
CA ASP A 268 25.07 -2.97 9.88
C ASP A 268 24.96 -1.76 10.83
N THR A 269 23.76 -1.58 11.41
CA THR A 269 23.48 -0.47 12.32
C THR A 269 24.33 -0.49 13.58
N ARG A 270 24.87 -1.64 14.01
CA ARG A 270 25.79 -1.71 15.16
C ARG A 270 27.02 -0.82 14.99
N SER A 271 27.46 -0.61 13.74
CA SER A 271 28.65 0.21 13.43
C SER A 271 28.34 1.67 13.11
N TRP A 272 27.06 2.06 13.00
CA TRP A 272 26.64 3.42 12.65
C TRP A 272 26.75 4.37 13.85
N SER A 273 27.95 4.91 14.06
CA SER A 273 28.30 5.78 15.19
C SER A 273 29.14 6.97 14.70
N PRO A 274 29.16 8.11 15.41
CA PRO A 274 28.39 8.46 16.61
C PRO A 274 26.91 8.84 16.32
N PRO A 275 26.01 8.85 17.34
CA PRO A 275 26.28 8.54 18.76
C PRO A 275 26.19 7.04 19.09
N SER A 276 26.94 6.62 20.12
CA SER A 276 26.92 5.28 20.70
C SER A 276 26.69 5.35 22.21
N ALA A 277 26.21 4.26 22.80
CA ALA A 277 26.07 4.12 24.24
C ALA A 277 27.45 4.00 24.92
N PRO A 278 27.57 4.42 26.18
CA PRO A 278 28.78 4.18 26.97
C PRO A 278 29.01 2.67 27.14
N VAL A 279 30.26 2.30 27.40
CA VAL A 279 30.65 0.93 27.76
C VAL A 279 31.08 0.93 29.22
N LEU A 280 30.51 0.03 30.01
CA LEU A 280 30.88 -0.15 31.42
C LEU A 280 32.18 -0.93 31.56
N ASP A 281 32.95 -0.61 32.62
CA ASP A 281 34.15 -1.36 32.98
C ASP A 281 33.81 -2.81 33.36
N LEU A 282 32.72 -3.00 34.11
CA LEU A 282 32.20 -4.31 34.54
C LEU A 282 31.17 -4.87 33.55
N GLN A 283 31.59 -5.10 32.30
CA GLN A 283 30.77 -5.76 31.27
C GLN A 283 31.01 -7.29 31.20
N PRO A 284 30.09 -8.08 30.61
CA PRO A 284 30.32 -9.52 30.41
C PRO A 284 31.62 -9.81 29.67
N SER A 285 32.43 -10.74 30.21
CA SER A 285 33.77 -11.06 29.68
C SER A 285 33.73 -11.56 28.23
N ASN A 286 32.70 -12.33 27.87
CA ASN A 286 32.48 -12.81 26.51
C ASN A 286 32.10 -11.71 25.51
N ALA A 287 31.74 -10.52 25.98
CA ALA A 287 31.40 -9.36 25.16
C ALA A 287 32.45 -8.24 25.21
N ALA A 288 33.54 -8.42 25.98
CA ALA A 288 34.52 -7.36 26.21
C ALA A 288 35.25 -6.88 24.96
N HIS A 289 35.34 -7.76 23.95
CA HIS A 289 35.98 -7.48 22.65
C HIS A 289 35.07 -6.70 21.67
N LEU A 290 33.79 -6.52 21.99
CA LEU A 290 32.83 -5.85 21.11
C LEU A 290 32.92 -4.32 21.25
N PRO A 291 32.70 -3.55 20.17
CA PRO A 291 32.63 -2.09 20.25
C PRO A 291 31.42 -1.62 21.06
N ALA A 292 31.36 -0.31 21.37
CA ALA A 292 30.19 0.32 21.95
C ALA A 292 28.95 0.14 21.05
N GLU A 293 27.79 -0.09 21.63
CA GLU A 293 26.54 -0.25 20.87
C GLU A 293 26.10 1.11 20.30
N SER A 294 25.81 1.18 18.99
CA SER A 294 25.31 2.42 18.39
C SER A 294 23.92 2.78 18.91
N ALA A 295 23.60 4.07 18.99
CA ALA A 295 22.25 4.52 19.33
C ALA A 295 21.21 4.02 18.31
N TYR A 296 21.62 3.87 17.04
CA TYR A 296 20.76 3.39 15.96
C TYR A 296 20.32 1.93 16.18
N PHE A 297 21.26 1.04 16.55
CA PHE A 297 20.95 -0.35 16.85
C PHE A 297 20.05 -0.46 18.09
N LEU A 298 20.38 0.29 19.15
CA LEU A 298 19.62 0.28 20.40
C LEU A 298 18.17 0.76 20.21
N ALA A 299 17.93 1.72 19.29
CA ALA A 299 16.60 2.27 19.06
C ALA A 299 15.60 1.28 18.45
N ALA A 300 16.07 0.26 17.72
CA ALA A 300 15.23 -0.63 16.91
C ALA A 300 15.25 -2.12 17.32
N ASN A 301 15.87 -2.48 18.45
CA ASN A 301 16.12 -3.88 18.80
C ASN A 301 15.81 -4.28 20.26
N ARG A 302 15.08 -3.46 21.03
CA ARG A 302 14.61 -3.87 22.37
C ARG A 302 13.71 -5.11 22.31
N ASN A 303 13.61 -5.84 23.41
CA ASN A 303 12.81 -7.06 23.54
C ASN A 303 13.23 -8.24 22.64
N LYS A 304 14.37 -8.16 21.93
CA LYS A 304 14.87 -9.23 21.05
C LYS A 304 15.97 -10.06 21.71
N ARG A 305 16.15 -11.29 21.22
CA ARG A 305 17.33 -12.14 21.45
C ARG A 305 18.25 -12.06 20.25
N SER A 306 19.57 -12.01 20.47
CA SER A 306 20.59 -11.99 19.40
C SER A 306 21.28 -13.35 19.33
N VAL A 307 21.29 -13.92 18.13
CA VAL A 307 21.97 -15.18 17.80
C VAL A 307 22.81 -14.94 16.55
N THR A 308 24.09 -15.31 16.60
CA THR A 308 24.97 -15.23 15.45
C THR A 308 24.99 -16.56 14.68
N VAL A 309 24.80 -16.50 13.36
CA VAL A 309 24.84 -17.70 12.50
C VAL A 309 25.41 -17.33 11.12
N ASN A 310 26.42 -18.06 10.68
CA ASN A 310 26.89 -18.07 9.30
C ASN A 310 26.11 -19.10 8.48
N PHE A 311 24.92 -18.72 8.01
CA PHE A 311 24.07 -19.59 7.19
C PHE A 311 24.49 -19.68 5.72
N LYS A 312 25.72 -19.25 5.37
CA LYS A 312 26.36 -19.63 4.10
C LYS A 312 27.01 -21.02 4.20
N ASP A 313 27.39 -21.45 5.40
CA ASP A 313 27.80 -22.81 5.67
C ASP A 313 26.54 -23.69 5.81
N PRO A 314 26.49 -24.88 5.19
CA PRO A 314 25.34 -25.79 5.30
C PRO A 314 24.90 -26.09 6.73
N ARG A 315 25.83 -26.13 7.69
CA ARG A 315 25.51 -26.37 9.11
C ARG A 315 24.88 -25.16 9.78
N GLY A 316 25.27 -23.96 9.38
CA GLY A 316 24.60 -22.73 9.79
C GLY A 316 23.21 -22.61 9.18
N LEU A 317 23.06 -23.04 7.92
CA LEU A 317 21.76 -23.10 7.25
C LEU A 317 20.80 -24.08 7.96
N GLU A 318 21.29 -25.22 8.43
CA GLU A 318 20.54 -26.19 9.24
C GLU A 318 19.96 -25.55 10.51
N ILE A 319 20.75 -24.72 11.22
CA ILE A 319 20.28 -23.98 12.40
C ILE A 319 19.08 -23.09 12.05
N VAL A 320 19.15 -22.36 10.93
CA VAL A 320 18.04 -21.50 10.50
C VAL A 320 16.81 -22.34 10.13
N HIS A 321 16.98 -23.47 9.45
CA HIS A 321 15.88 -24.40 9.17
C HIS A 321 15.24 -24.96 10.45
N ASP A 322 16.04 -25.29 11.46
CA ASP A 322 15.56 -25.77 12.75
C ASP A 322 14.74 -24.71 13.48
N LEU A 323 15.16 -23.44 13.39
CA LEU A 323 14.40 -22.30 13.88
C LEU A 323 13.08 -22.13 13.10
N VAL A 324 13.11 -22.19 11.76
CA VAL A 324 11.91 -22.08 10.91
C VAL A 324 10.87 -23.15 11.24
N ARG A 325 11.31 -24.38 11.55
CA ARG A 325 10.42 -25.48 11.95
C ARG A 325 9.61 -25.16 13.22
N LYS A 326 10.17 -24.34 14.11
CA LYS A 326 9.55 -23.93 15.38
C LYS A 326 8.96 -22.51 15.34
N ALA A 327 9.10 -21.80 14.22
CA ALA A 327 8.69 -20.41 14.09
C ALA A 327 7.21 -20.26 13.69
N ASP A 328 6.61 -19.15 14.09
CA ASP A 328 5.32 -18.69 13.56
C ASP A 328 5.48 -17.69 12.43
N VAL A 329 6.52 -16.86 12.55
CA VAL A 329 6.82 -15.78 11.62
C VAL A 329 8.30 -15.81 11.28
N LEU A 330 8.63 -15.61 10.00
CA LEU A 330 9.98 -15.27 9.56
C LEU A 330 9.90 -13.92 8.87
N VAL A 331 10.79 -12.99 9.24
CA VAL A 331 10.89 -11.67 8.62
C VAL A 331 12.29 -11.49 8.06
N GLU A 332 12.38 -11.03 6.81
CA GLU A 332 13.63 -10.81 6.11
C GLU A 332 13.55 -9.57 5.21
N ASN A 333 14.70 -8.94 4.96
CA ASN A 333 14.79 -7.77 4.09
C ASN A 333 15.98 -7.82 3.13
N PHE A 334 16.28 -9.01 2.60
CA PHE A 334 17.31 -9.16 1.57
C PHE A 334 16.79 -8.72 0.21
N ILE A 335 17.71 -8.44 -0.71
CA ILE A 335 17.35 -8.21 -2.12
C ILE A 335 16.57 -9.42 -2.64
N ALA A 336 15.52 -9.16 -3.44
CA ALA A 336 14.59 -10.19 -3.89
C ALA A 336 15.33 -11.37 -4.54
N GLY A 337 14.99 -12.58 -4.11
CA GLY A 337 15.60 -13.83 -4.57
C GLY A 337 16.94 -14.20 -3.92
N LYS A 338 17.57 -13.33 -3.12
CA LYS A 338 18.86 -13.63 -2.48
C LYS A 338 18.76 -14.78 -1.47
N LEU A 339 17.75 -14.79 -0.60
CA LEU A 339 17.55 -15.90 0.33
C LEU A 339 17.06 -17.17 -0.38
N ALA A 340 16.29 -17.02 -1.47
CA ALA A 340 15.85 -18.16 -2.27
C ALA A 340 17.04 -18.92 -2.88
N SER A 341 18.10 -18.22 -3.34
CA SER A 341 19.32 -18.89 -3.83
C SER A 341 20.14 -19.58 -2.75
N MET A 342 19.82 -19.33 -1.47
CA MET A 342 20.44 -19.96 -0.31
C MET A 342 19.53 -21.02 0.34
N GLY A 343 18.39 -21.34 -0.27
CA GLY A 343 17.41 -22.30 0.28
C GLY A 343 16.54 -21.75 1.42
N LEU A 344 16.56 -20.44 1.65
CA LEU A 344 15.77 -19.75 2.69
C LEU A 344 14.62 -18.92 2.10
N GLY A 345 14.26 -19.14 0.83
CA GLY A 345 13.13 -18.47 0.21
C GLY A 345 11.79 -18.94 0.77
N TRP A 346 10.72 -18.22 0.42
CA TRP A 346 9.35 -18.58 0.82
C TRP A 346 9.00 -20.04 0.47
N GLU A 347 9.25 -20.47 -0.77
CA GLU A 347 8.89 -21.83 -1.21
C GLU A 347 9.65 -22.92 -0.47
N ASP A 348 10.86 -22.64 0.01
CA ASP A 348 11.66 -23.60 0.78
C ASP A 348 11.22 -23.63 2.24
N CYS A 349 11.05 -22.46 2.86
CA CYS A 349 10.58 -22.35 4.24
C CYS A 349 9.15 -22.90 4.42
N LYS A 350 8.29 -22.73 3.41
CA LYS A 350 6.93 -23.28 3.40
C LYS A 350 6.91 -24.81 3.42
N LYS A 351 7.86 -25.48 2.75
CA LYS A 351 7.98 -26.95 2.80
C LYS A 351 8.35 -27.43 4.20
N ILE A 352 9.13 -26.64 4.93
CA ILE A 352 9.54 -26.94 6.31
C ILE A 352 8.37 -26.68 7.27
N ASN A 353 7.63 -25.60 7.06
CA ASN A 353 6.55 -25.17 7.93
C ASN A 353 5.41 -24.50 7.13
N GLU A 354 4.37 -25.27 6.80
CA GLU A 354 3.21 -24.78 6.04
C GLU A 354 2.38 -23.72 6.80
N ARG A 355 2.60 -23.56 8.10
CA ARG A 355 1.95 -22.58 8.97
C ARG A 355 2.73 -21.28 9.08
N LEU A 356 3.89 -21.17 8.44
CA LEU A 356 4.76 -20.01 8.55
C LEU A 356 4.14 -18.76 7.90
N ILE A 357 4.14 -17.65 8.62
CA ILE A 357 3.96 -16.32 8.03
C ILE A 357 5.34 -15.82 7.62
N TYR A 358 5.62 -15.75 6.32
CA TYR A 358 6.89 -15.27 5.81
C TYR A 358 6.71 -13.85 5.30
N ALA A 359 7.47 -12.89 5.83
CA ALA A 359 7.40 -11.49 5.45
C ALA A 359 8.72 -11.03 4.81
N SER A 360 8.64 -10.65 3.54
CA SER A 360 9.70 -10.00 2.80
C SER A 360 9.50 -8.49 2.83
N ILE A 361 10.53 -7.75 3.26
CA ILE A 361 10.55 -6.29 3.26
C ILE A 361 11.65 -5.80 2.31
N THR A 362 11.32 -5.34 1.12
CA THR A 362 12.33 -4.95 0.10
C THR A 362 12.20 -3.51 -0.35
N GLY A 363 13.18 -3.00 -1.12
CA GLY A 363 13.10 -1.65 -1.69
C GLY A 363 11.91 -1.46 -2.64
N TYR A 364 11.74 -2.39 -3.58
CA TYR A 364 10.86 -2.24 -4.75
C TYR A 364 9.86 -3.39 -4.96
N GLY A 365 9.75 -4.32 -4.00
CA GLY A 365 8.88 -5.50 -4.09
C GLY A 365 9.57 -6.72 -4.71
N GLN A 366 8.83 -7.84 -4.77
CA GLN A 366 9.37 -9.11 -5.26
C GLN A 366 9.28 -9.26 -6.78
N THR A 367 8.61 -8.34 -7.47
CA THR A 367 8.38 -8.34 -8.92
C THR A 367 8.66 -6.96 -9.52
N GLY A 368 8.61 -6.85 -10.86
CA GLY A 368 8.89 -5.59 -11.56
C GLY A 368 10.37 -5.37 -11.91
N PRO A 369 10.68 -4.30 -12.66
CA PRO A 369 12.02 -4.06 -13.21
C PRO A 369 13.09 -3.78 -12.15
N TYR A 370 12.71 -3.16 -11.03
CA TYR A 370 13.63 -2.80 -9.94
C TYR A 370 13.72 -3.87 -8.83
N ARG A 371 13.14 -5.06 -9.00
CA ARG A 371 13.10 -6.09 -7.94
C ARG A 371 14.48 -6.49 -7.38
N GLN A 372 15.53 -6.40 -8.18
CA GLN A 372 16.91 -6.72 -7.78
C GLN A 372 17.72 -5.49 -7.33
N ALA A 373 17.13 -4.28 -7.38
CA ALA A 373 17.80 -3.08 -6.92
C ALA A 373 17.85 -3.05 -5.38
N ALA A 374 18.96 -2.55 -4.84
CA ALA A 374 19.05 -2.22 -3.42
C ALA A 374 18.23 -0.96 -3.15
N GLY A 375 17.44 -0.98 -2.07
CA GLY A 375 16.63 0.17 -1.66
C GLY A 375 16.98 0.60 -0.25
N TYR A 376 17.53 1.80 -0.12
CA TYR A 376 17.59 2.53 1.15
C TYR A 376 16.52 3.61 1.18
N ASP A 377 16.03 3.93 2.37
CA ASP A 377 15.01 4.94 2.62
C ASP A 377 15.22 6.23 1.81
N VAL A 378 16.40 6.84 1.89
CA VAL A 378 16.71 8.11 1.20
C VAL A 378 16.70 7.99 -0.33
N VAL A 379 17.08 6.83 -0.87
CA VAL A 379 17.05 6.59 -2.33
C VAL A 379 15.59 6.49 -2.78
N ILE A 380 14.78 5.74 -2.03
CA ILE A 380 13.34 5.64 -2.28
C ILE A 380 12.66 6.99 -2.09
N GLU A 381 13.09 7.82 -1.13
CA GLU A 381 12.62 9.20 -0.96
C GLU A 381 12.82 10.08 -2.20
N GLY A 382 13.97 9.94 -2.85
CA GLY A 382 14.23 10.60 -4.12
C GLY A 382 13.33 10.08 -5.24
N GLU A 383 13.13 8.77 -5.31
CA GLU A 383 12.46 8.12 -6.45
C GLU A 383 10.93 8.12 -6.36
N ALA A 384 10.36 7.86 -5.18
CA ALA A 384 8.92 7.83 -4.92
C ALA A 384 8.34 9.21 -4.53
N GLY A 385 9.15 10.26 -4.67
CA GLY A 385 8.71 11.65 -4.73
C GLY A 385 8.50 12.34 -3.40
N LEU A 386 8.72 11.67 -2.26
CA LEU A 386 8.60 12.31 -0.95
C LEU A 386 9.63 13.44 -0.79
N MET A 387 10.85 13.26 -1.28
CA MET A 387 11.92 14.27 -1.22
C MET A 387 11.57 15.51 -2.06
N HIS A 388 10.83 15.32 -3.15
CA HIS A 388 10.37 16.42 -3.99
C HIS A 388 9.36 17.32 -3.27
N MET A 389 8.59 16.76 -2.33
CA MET A 389 7.55 17.50 -1.61
C MET A 389 8.09 18.41 -0.52
N TYR A 390 9.31 18.15 -0.05
CA TYR A 390 9.98 18.99 0.94
C TYR A 390 11.02 19.91 0.28
N ALA A 391 11.14 21.12 0.82
CA ALA A 391 12.15 22.09 0.42
C ALA A 391 13.16 22.29 1.55
N SER A 392 14.43 22.37 1.19
CA SER A 392 15.50 22.75 2.11
C SER A 392 15.48 24.27 2.34
N SER A 393 15.42 24.71 3.60
CA SER A 393 15.89 26.04 4.02
C SER A 393 17.29 25.85 4.60
N ILE A 394 18.25 25.40 3.79
CA ILE A 394 19.66 25.48 4.19
C ILE A 394 20.06 26.93 4.00
N VAL A 395 19.87 27.72 5.05
CA VAL A 395 20.90 28.70 5.40
C VAL A 395 21.96 27.90 6.15
N PRO A 396 23.21 27.82 5.66
CA PRO A 396 24.29 27.20 6.41
C PRO A 396 24.42 27.92 7.76
N SER A 397 24.87 27.18 8.77
CA SER A 397 24.97 27.55 10.19
C SER A 397 25.96 28.70 10.50
N VAL A 398 25.88 29.83 9.80
CA VAL A 398 26.60 31.06 10.10
C VAL A 398 25.62 32.24 9.91
N ALA A 399 25.44 33.01 10.99
CA ALA A 399 24.58 34.19 11.17
C ALA A 399 23.14 33.93 11.64
N ILE A 400 22.93 34.16 12.93
CA ILE A 400 21.63 34.30 13.63
C ILE A 400 21.00 35.69 13.39
N ASP A 401 21.45 36.44 12.37
CA ASP A 401 21.06 37.85 12.19
C ASP A 401 20.00 38.10 11.11
N SER A 402 19.45 37.07 10.47
CA SER A 402 18.34 37.21 9.51
C SER A 402 17.14 36.35 9.88
N VAL A 403 16.18 36.95 10.58
CA VAL A 403 14.92 36.35 11.07
C VAL A 403 13.90 36.11 9.94
N HIS A 404 14.32 35.70 8.73
CA HIS A 404 13.40 35.60 7.58
C HIS A 404 13.37 34.27 6.81
N ASP A 405 14.23 33.30 7.10
CA ASP A 405 14.32 32.10 6.24
C ASP A 405 14.24 30.79 7.03
N SER A 406 13.04 30.22 7.11
CA SER A 406 12.80 28.85 7.64
C SER A 406 11.46 28.24 7.22
N THR A 407 10.64 28.95 6.45
CA THR A 407 9.55 28.35 5.69
C THR A 407 10.17 27.80 4.40
N GLY A 408 10.64 26.55 4.39
CA GLY A 408 11.28 25.94 3.20
C GLY A 408 10.69 26.48 1.90
N GLU A 409 11.52 27.18 1.12
CA GLU A 409 11.03 27.98 0.01
C GLU A 409 10.40 27.05 -1.05
N PRO A 410 9.26 27.42 -1.67
CA PRO A 410 8.75 26.68 -2.83
C PRO A 410 9.83 26.44 -3.90
N ASP A 411 10.79 27.37 -4.00
CA ASP A 411 11.91 27.35 -4.93
C ASP A 411 13.21 26.74 -4.36
N GLY A 412 13.24 26.36 -3.08
CA GLY A 412 14.37 25.70 -2.45
C GLY A 412 14.63 24.30 -3.04
N PRO A 413 15.87 23.77 -2.93
CA PRO A 413 16.19 22.45 -3.44
C PRO A 413 15.43 21.36 -2.66
N PRO A 414 15.12 20.20 -3.29
CA PRO A 414 14.53 19.05 -2.61
C PRO A 414 15.32 18.67 -1.35
N CYS A 415 14.62 18.33 -0.27
CA CYS A 415 15.25 17.89 0.97
C CYS A 415 14.64 16.59 1.50
N LYS A 416 15.47 15.82 2.20
CA LYS A 416 15.03 14.58 2.82
C LYS A 416 14.34 14.84 4.15
N VAL A 417 13.45 13.95 4.57
CA VAL A 417 12.95 13.93 5.93
C VAL A 417 14.08 13.62 6.92
N GLY A 418 14.06 14.27 8.08
CA GLY A 418 15.11 14.13 9.10
C GLY A 418 15.23 12.72 9.71
N VAL A 419 14.19 11.91 9.58
CA VAL A 419 14.12 10.51 10.01
C VAL A 419 13.85 9.63 8.80
N ALA A 420 14.32 8.38 8.83
CA ALA A 420 14.02 7.36 7.82
C ALA A 420 12.54 6.94 7.87
N VAL A 421 11.67 7.84 7.40
CA VAL A 421 10.22 7.78 7.54
C VAL A 421 9.62 6.65 6.71
N THR A 422 10.24 6.34 5.57
CA THR A 422 9.80 5.27 4.68
C THR A 422 10.12 3.92 5.33
N ASP A 423 11.33 3.75 5.86
CA ASP A 423 11.69 2.54 6.62
C ASP A 423 10.73 2.30 7.80
N ILE A 424 10.51 3.31 8.65
CA ILE A 424 9.63 3.17 9.82
C ILE A 424 8.19 2.88 9.39
N SER A 425 7.69 3.56 8.35
CA SER A 425 6.35 3.34 7.84
C SER A 425 6.19 1.95 7.24
N THR A 426 7.18 1.47 6.48
CA THR A 426 7.16 0.12 5.92
C THR A 426 7.20 -0.92 7.04
N GLY A 427 7.97 -0.67 8.10
CA GLY A 427 7.95 -1.48 9.31
C GLY A 427 6.57 -1.55 9.98
N LEU A 428 5.84 -0.44 10.03
CA LEU A 428 4.45 -0.38 10.54
C LEU A 428 3.47 -1.15 9.63
N TYR A 429 3.60 -1.01 8.30
CA TYR A 429 2.81 -1.77 7.34
C TYR A 429 3.07 -3.27 7.46
N ALA A 430 4.34 -3.68 7.54
CA ALA A 430 4.73 -5.08 7.71
C ALA A 430 4.23 -5.65 9.05
N HIS A 431 4.37 -4.91 10.15
CA HIS A 431 3.79 -5.29 11.44
C HIS A 431 2.27 -5.52 11.33
N GLY A 432 1.53 -4.59 10.72
CA GLY A 432 0.08 -4.75 10.50
C GLY A 432 -0.27 -5.95 9.61
N ALA A 433 0.50 -6.18 8.54
CA ALA A 433 0.31 -7.31 7.64
C ALA A 433 0.58 -8.66 8.34
N ILE A 434 1.63 -8.74 9.18
CA ILE A 434 1.94 -9.94 9.98
C ILE A 434 0.82 -10.22 10.97
N MET A 435 0.30 -9.21 11.67
CA MET A 435 -0.85 -9.35 12.56
C MET A 435 -2.08 -9.88 11.82
N ALA A 436 -2.36 -9.36 10.62
CA ALA A 436 -3.44 -9.85 9.77
C ALA A 436 -3.18 -11.30 9.31
N GLY A 437 -1.95 -11.65 8.97
CA GLY A 437 -1.52 -13.00 8.62
C GLY A 437 -1.73 -14.00 9.75
N LEU A 438 -1.37 -13.64 10.98
CA LEU A 438 -1.60 -14.45 12.18
C LEU A 438 -3.11 -14.70 12.41
N LEU A 439 -3.95 -13.66 12.27
CA LEU A 439 -5.40 -13.79 12.38
C LEU A 439 -6.01 -14.64 11.24
N SER A 440 -5.51 -14.50 10.02
CA SER A 440 -5.94 -15.31 8.88
C SER A 440 -5.58 -16.78 9.09
N ARG A 441 -4.37 -17.06 9.56
CA ARG A 441 -3.90 -18.41 9.88
C ARG A 441 -4.74 -19.11 10.94
N GLN A 442 -5.34 -18.38 11.89
CA GLN A 442 -6.29 -18.96 12.84
C GLN A 442 -7.56 -19.50 12.16
N GLN A 443 -7.97 -18.91 11.04
CA GLN A 443 -9.16 -19.32 10.28
C GLN A 443 -8.83 -20.40 9.26
N THR A 444 -7.68 -20.30 8.60
CA THR A 444 -7.31 -21.18 7.48
C THR A 444 -6.45 -22.37 7.90
N GLY A 445 -5.79 -22.28 9.06
CA GLY A 445 -4.75 -23.21 9.49
C GLY A 445 -3.44 -23.10 8.72
N LYS A 446 -3.32 -22.21 7.72
CA LYS A 446 -2.19 -22.11 6.80
C LYS A 446 -1.45 -20.78 6.92
N GLY A 447 -0.14 -20.84 6.69
CA GLY A 447 0.73 -19.68 6.56
C GLY A 447 0.50 -18.93 5.24
N MET A 448 1.29 -17.88 5.04
CA MET A 448 1.28 -17.07 3.82
C MET A 448 2.58 -16.29 3.63
N TRP A 449 2.78 -15.83 2.40
CA TRP A 449 3.84 -14.89 2.06
C TRP A 449 3.30 -13.47 2.03
N ILE A 450 4.02 -12.55 2.68
CA ILE A 450 3.78 -11.11 2.69
C ILE A 450 4.91 -10.46 1.92
N ASP A 451 4.57 -9.77 0.83
CA ASP A 451 5.47 -8.89 0.08
C ASP A 451 5.14 -7.44 0.48
N CYS A 452 6.07 -6.78 1.17
CA CYS A 452 5.96 -5.40 1.59
C CYS A 452 7.21 -4.65 1.13
N ASN A 453 7.04 -3.43 0.61
CA ASN A 453 8.19 -2.70 0.07
C ASN A 453 8.14 -1.19 0.33
N LEU A 454 9.34 -0.59 0.33
CA LEU A 454 9.55 0.82 0.63
C LEU A 454 8.88 1.71 -0.42
N PHE A 455 9.02 1.39 -1.70
CA PHE A 455 8.49 2.20 -2.81
C PHE A 455 6.97 2.36 -2.74
N GLU A 456 6.22 1.25 -2.67
CA GLU A 456 4.76 1.26 -2.56
C GLU A 456 4.28 1.89 -1.24
N THR A 457 5.05 1.68 -0.16
CA THR A 457 4.76 2.35 1.13
C THR A 457 4.84 3.86 0.97
N GLN A 458 5.93 4.38 0.42
CA GLN A 458 6.11 5.83 0.25
C GLN A 458 5.09 6.40 -0.73
N ALA A 459 4.85 5.73 -1.86
CA ALA A 459 3.83 6.14 -2.81
C ALA A 459 2.44 6.23 -2.12
N SER A 460 2.11 5.31 -1.23
CA SER A 460 0.89 5.36 -0.42
C SER A 460 0.86 6.55 0.54
N LEU A 461 2.00 6.94 1.15
CA LEU A 461 2.09 8.13 2.00
C LEU A 461 1.88 9.42 1.18
N CYS A 462 2.55 9.54 0.04
CA CYS A 462 2.49 10.71 -0.84
C CYS A 462 1.09 10.91 -1.44
N TYR A 463 0.36 9.82 -1.74
CA TYR A 463 -0.95 9.88 -2.38
C TYR A 463 -1.99 10.70 -1.60
N PHE A 464 -1.93 10.72 -0.27
CA PHE A 464 -2.85 11.51 0.56
C PHE A 464 -2.74 13.02 0.31
N ILE A 465 -1.61 13.47 -0.23
CA ILE A 465 -1.32 14.88 -0.48
C ILE A 465 -1.48 15.20 -1.98
N SER A 466 -1.01 14.32 -2.87
CA SER A 466 -0.88 14.60 -4.31
C SER A 466 -2.08 14.23 -5.19
N GLY A 467 -3.11 13.58 -4.65
CA GLY A 467 -4.23 13.02 -5.44
C GLY A 467 -5.06 14.00 -6.30
N HIS A 468 -4.72 15.30 -6.34
CA HIS A 468 -5.43 16.35 -7.07
C HIS A 468 -4.55 17.43 -7.73
N THR A 469 -3.21 17.31 -7.74
CA THR A 469 -2.32 18.34 -8.33
C THR A 469 -1.34 17.72 -9.32
N ASP A 470 -1.33 18.22 -10.56
CA ASP A 470 -0.63 17.59 -11.69
C ASP A 470 0.91 17.58 -11.58
N ASN A 471 1.52 18.29 -10.62
CA ASN A 471 2.99 18.34 -10.47
C ASN A 471 3.50 18.42 -9.01
N GLY A 472 2.64 18.37 -7.99
CA GLY A 472 3.04 18.40 -6.56
C GLY A 472 4.04 19.52 -6.21
N SER A 473 3.61 20.79 -6.22
CA SER A 473 4.47 21.92 -5.85
C SER A 473 4.99 21.82 -4.41
N ARG A 474 6.24 22.25 -4.17
CA ARG A 474 6.81 22.37 -2.82
C ARG A 474 6.09 23.47 -2.06
N HIS A 475 5.61 23.14 -0.87
CA HIS A 475 4.83 24.05 -0.03
C HIS A 475 5.53 24.40 1.30
N GLY A 476 6.79 23.99 1.46
CA GLY A 476 7.51 24.13 2.73
C GLY A 476 6.74 23.48 3.87
N THR A 477 6.50 24.24 4.94
CA THR A 477 5.70 23.77 6.09
C THR A 477 4.19 23.94 5.91
N SER A 478 3.75 24.50 4.78
CA SER A 478 2.35 24.84 4.56
C SER A 478 1.53 23.68 4.01
N HIS A 479 0.27 23.57 4.46
CA HIS A 479 -0.67 22.64 3.89
C HIS A 479 -1.16 23.13 2.51
N PRO A 480 -1.20 22.30 1.46
CA PRO A 480 -1.56 22.74 0.11
C PRO A 480 -3.00 23.26 0.02
N SER A 481 -3.93 22.60 0.70
CA SER A 481 -5.37 22.85 0.55
C SER A 481 -6.02 23.64 1.69
N ILE A 482 -5.27 24.05 2.73
CA ILE A 482 -5.82 24.63 3.95
C ILE A 482 -4.98 25.84 4.37
N VAL A 483 -5.62 26.97 4.64
CA VAL A 483 -4.96 28.20 5.08
C VAL A 483 -5.73 28.86 6.23
N PRO A 484 -5.07 29.32 7.30
CA PRO A 484 -3.66 29.09 7.63
C PRO A 484 -3.44 27.69 8.22
N TYR A 485 -2.45 26.99 7.69
CA TYR A 485 -1.95 25.73 8.25
C TYR A 485 -0.47 25.63 7.89
N GLN A 486 0.39 26.28 8.68
CA GLN A 486 1.83 26.37 8.43
C GLN A 486 2.59 26.87 9.66
N VAL A 487 3.91 26.85 9.56
CA VAL A 487 4.79 27.53 10.52
C VAL A 487 4.84 29.03 10.21
N PHE A 488 4.76 29.84 11.25
CA PHE A 488 4.91 31.30 11.20
C PHE A 488 6.06 31.73 12.10
N PRO A 489 6.88 32.71 11.67
CA PRO A 489 7.88 33.31 12.53
C PRO A 489 7.23 34.21 13.59
N CYS A 490 7.89 34.31 14.73
CA CYS A 490 7.65 35.24 15.82
C CYS A 490 8.97 35.99 16.11
N LYS A 491 8.95 36.95 17.04
CA LYS A 491 10.13 37.76 17.35
C LYS A 491 11.37 36.97 17.76
N ASP A 492 11.21 35.85 18.47
CA ASP A 492 12.29 35.04 19.06
C ASP A 492 12.21 33.54 18.69
N GLY A 493 11.40 33.17 17.69
CA GLY A 493 11.23 31.76 17.30
C GLY A 493 10.06 31.51 16.37
N PHE A 494 9.49 30.30 16.44
CA PHE A 494 8.48 29.84 15.49
C PHE A 494 7.27 29.21 16.18
N ILE A 495 6.10 29.36 15.56
CA ILE A 495 4.85 28.71 15.97
C ILE A 495 4.18 28.05 14.77
N MET A 496 3.79 26.79 14.93
CA MET A 496 2.89 26.11 13.99
C MET A 496 1.46 26.48 14.34
N ILE A 497 0.67 26.94 13.36
CA ILE A 497 -0.74 27.27 13.54
C ILE A 497 -1.55 26.51 12.49
N GLY A 498 -2.61 25.82 12.93
CA GLY A 498 -3.59 25.18 12.06
C GLY A 498 -5.00 25.67 12.35
N ALA A 499 -5.52 26.58 11.53
CA ALA A 499 -6.92 27.02 11.58
C ALA A 499 -7.67 26.50 10.34
N GLY A 500 -8.03 25.22 10.39
CA GLY A 500 -8.48 24.48 9.21
C GLY A 500 -9.95 24.70 8.81
N ASN A 501 -10.75 25.31 9.69
CA ASN A 501 -12.14 25.66 9.43
C ASN A 501 -12.44 27.12 9.77
N GLU A 502 -13.59 27.60 9.32
CA GLU A 502 -14.04 28.99 9.45
C GLU A 502 -14.15 29.43 10.91
N LYS A 503 -14.61 28.54 11.81
CA LYS A 503 -14.70 28.83 13.25
C LYS A 503 -13.31 29.06 13.86
N GLN A 504 -12.35 28.19 13.55
CA GLN A 504 -10.97 28.33 14.02
C GLN A 504 -10.31 29.59 13.45
N PHE A 505 -10.56 29.89 12.17
CA PHE A 505 -10.03 31.09 11.53
C PHE A 505 -10.60 32.37 12.16
N ALA A 506 -11.90 32.41 12.44
CA ALA A 506 -12.52 33.55 13.12
C ALA A 506 -11.95 33.76 14.53
N LEU A 507 -11.72 32.69 15.28
CA LEU A 507 -11.09 32.76 16.61
C LEU A 507 -9.64 33.26 16.53
N LEU A 508 -8.86 32.79 15.54
CA LEU A 508 -7.52 33.29 15.27
C LEU A 508 -7.54 34.80 14.95
N ALA A 509 -8.38 35.20 14.01
CA ALA A 509 -8.52 36.58 13.56
C ALA A 509 -8.88 37.54 14.71
N ASP A 510 -9.92 37.20 15.48
CA ASP A 510 -10.38 38.02 16.60
C ASP A 510 -9.41 37.95 17.80
N LYS A 511 -9.23 36.77 18.39
CA LYS A 511 -8.61 36.62 19.72
C LYS A 511 -7.09 36.66 19.73
N VAL A 512 -6.46 36.36 18.60
CA VAL A 512 -4.99 36.33 18.52
C VAL A 512 -4.49 37.53 17.74
N LEU A 513 -5.01 37.76 16.53
CA LEU A 513 -4.53 38.82 15.64
C LEU A 513 -5.12 40.20 15.96
N GLY A 514 -6.23 40.25 16.71
CA GLY A 514 -6.95 41.51 16.99
C GLY A 514 -7.58 42.13 15.75
N LYS A 515 -7.90 41.30 14.75
CA LYS A 515 -8.41 41.66 13.43
C LYS A 515 -9.69 40.88 13.08
N PRO A 516 -10.78 41.05 13.85
CA PRO A 516 -12.01 40.28 13.66
C PRO A 516 -12.60 40.43 12.25
N GLU A 517 -12.35 41.56 11.57
CA GLU A 517 -12.80 41.85 10.21
C GLU A 517 -12.34 40.82 9.17
N LEU A 518 -11.19 40.18 9.39
CA LEU A 518 -10.65 39.15 8.48
C LEU A 518 -11.60 37.96 8.34
N ALA A 519 -12.38 37.64 9.39
CA ALA A 519 -13.31 36.51 9.36
C ALA A 519 -14.48 36.74 8.38
N THR A 520 -14.84 37.99 8.14
CA THR A 520 -15.96 38.39 7.27
C THR A 520 -15.50 38.96 5.92
N ASP A 521 -14.21 39.22 5.75
CA ASP A 521 -13.64 39.71 4.49
C ASP A 521 -13.92 38.72 3.35
N ILE A 522 -14.38 39.25 2.20
CA ILE A 522 -14.65 38.45 1.00
C ILE A 522 -13.43 37.63 0.54
N LYS A 523 -12.20 38.12 0.81
CA LYS A 523 -10.95 37.43 0.49
C LYS A 523 -10.63 36.27 1.43
N PHE A 524 -11.15 36.24 2.66
CA PHE A 524 -10.71 35.29 3.70
C PHE A 524 -11.84 34.52 4.42
N SER A 525 -13.09 34.87 4.17
CA SER A 525 -14.28 34.31 4.83
C SER A 525 -14.46 32.80 4.68
N THR A 526 -13.94 32.20 3.61
CA THR A 526 -13.97 30.74 3.39
C THR A 526 -12.58 30.19 3.10
N ASN A 527 -12.33 28.92 3.42
CA ASN A 527 -11.02 28.31 3.14
C ASN A 527 -10.60 28.43 1.66
N GLY A 528 -11.54 28.25 0.72
CA GLY A 528 -11.25 28.38 -0.71
C GLY A 528 -10.74 29.78 -1.08
N GLN A 529 -11.33 30.83 -0.49
CA GLN A 529 -10.85 32.19 -0.68
C GLN A 529 -9.49 32.42 0.00
N ARG A 530 -9.27 31.87 1.20
CA ARG A 530 -7.96 31.94 1.87
C ARG A 530 -6.86 31.24 1.08
N VAL A 531 -7.15 30.12 0.43
CA VAL A 531 -6.21 29.42 -0.46
C VAL A 531 -5.88 30.29 -1.68
N LYS A 532 -6.90 30.92 -2.30
CA LYS A 532 -6.70 31.82 -3.45
C LYS A 532 -5.88 33.06 -3.08
N ASN A 533 -6.08 33.61 -1.88
CA ASN A 533 -5.42 34.81 -1.39
C ASN A 533 -4.34 34.49 -0.33
N ARG A 534 -3.68 33.33 -0.45
CA ARG A 534 -2.76 32.79 0.56
C ARG A 534 -1.65 33.77 0.91
N ALA A 535 -0.96 34.31 -0.09
CA ALA A 535 0.20 35.17 0.12
C ALA A 535 -0.15 36.39 0.98
N GLU A 536 -1.27 37.05 0.67
CA GLU A 536 -1.77 38.22 1.41
C GLU A 536 -2.12 37.84 2.87
N LEU A 537 -2.90 36.76 3.07
CA LEU A 537 -3.29 36.35 4.42
C LEU A 537 -2.10 35.92 5.28
N VAL A 538 -1.17 35.16 4.70
CA VAL A 538 0.04 34.72 5.40
C VAL A 538 0.87 35.92 5.83
N GLN A 539 1.05 36.92 4.98
CA GLN A 539 1.78 38.14 5.34
C GLN A 539 1.11 38.89 6.49
N ILE A 540 -0.23 39.00 6.50
CA ILE A 540 -0.98 39.64 7.58
C ILE A 540 -0.73 38.92 8.91
N ILE A 541 -0.80 37.58 8.91
CA ILE A 541 -0.58 36.76 10.11
C ILE A 541 0.87 36.90 10.57
N THR A 542 1.84 36.78 9.66
CA THR A 542 3.27 36.93 9.95
C THR A 542 3.58 38.29 10.58
N ASN A 543 3.09 39.39 9.99
CA ASN A 543 3.35 40.74 10.51
C ASN A 543 2.82 40.93 11.93
N ALA A 544 1.67 40.32 12.26
CA ALA A 544 1.11 40.35 13.59
C ALA A 544 1.96 39.52 14.58
N LEU A 545 2.33 38.29 14.20
CA LEU A 545 3.07 37.38 15.07
C LEU A 545 4.52 37.82 15.32
N MET A 546 5.12 38.59 14.41
CA MET A 546 6.46 39.17 14.58
C MET A 546 6.54 40.26 15.65
N GLN A 547 5.41 40.78 16.15
CA GLN A 547 5.41 41.85 17.17
C GLN A 547 5.79 41.36 18.57
N GLU A 548 5.58 40.07 18.86
CA GLU A 548 5.76 39.49 20.19
C GLU A 548 6.52 38.16 20.12
N ASN A 549 7.03 37.74 21.27
CA ASN A 549 7.74 36.48 21.42
C ASN A 549 6.78 35.28 21.27
N ARG A 550 7.31 34.12 20.87
CA ARG A 550 6.56 32.87 20.68
C ARG A 550 5.70 32.52 21.89
N ASP A 551 6.26 32.63 23.10
CA ASP A 551 5.56 32.20 24.33
C ASP A 551 4.38 33.11 24.69
N HIS A 552 4.42 34.39 24.30
CA HIS A 552 3.27 35.29 24.37
C HIS A 552 2.11 34.74 23.54
N TRP A 553 2.40 34.35 22.29
CA TRP A 553 1.39 33.80 21.38
C TRP A 553 0.86 32.47 21.86
N LEU A 554 1.73 31.54 22.27
CA LEU A 554 1.31 30.26 22.83
C LEU A 554 0.32 30.45 23.99
N LYS A 555 0.55 31.43 24.87
CA LYS A 555 -0.37 31.77 25.96
C LYS A 555 -1.72 32.28 25.44
N LYS A 556 -1.73 33.15 24.42
CA LYS A 556 -2.99 33.63 23.79
C LYS A 556 -3.81 32.51 23.18
N PHE A 557 -3.17 31.47 22.64
CA PHE A 557 -3.86 30.34 22.04
C PHE A 557 -4.46 29.33 23.06
N GLN A 558 -4.06 29.39 24.34
CA GLN A 558 -4.52 28.44 25.36
C GLN A 558 -6.05 28.48 25.51
N GLY A 559 -6.68 27.30 25.43
CA GLY A 559 -8.13 27.15 25.60
C GLY A 559 -8.98 27.63 24.42
N LEU A 560 -8.41 28.23 23.37
CA LEU A 560 -9.19 28.75 22.23
C LEU A 560 -9.76 27.67 21.31
N GLY A 561 -9.23 26.44 21.36
CA GLY A 561 -9.64 25.37 20.43
C GLY A 561 -9.08 25.53 19.00
N VAL A 562 -8.06 26.37 18.82
CA VAL A 562 -7.27 26.48 17.58
C VAL A 562 -5.99 25.64 17.75
N PRO A 563 -5.75 24.62 16.92
CA PRO A 563 -4.51 23.84 16.93
C PRO A 563 -3.25 24.71 16.73
N HIS A 564 -2.29 24.59 17.65
CA HIS A 564 -1.04 25.35 17.63
C HIS A 564 0.06 24.62 18.42
N GLY A 565 1.32 25.01 18.21
CA GLY A 565 2.43 24.55 19.04
C GLY A 565 3.79 25.13 18.64
N PRO A 566 4.79 25.08 19.53
CA PRO A 566 6.16 25.47 19.20
C PRO A 566 6.83 24.44 18.28
N ILE A 567 7.92 24.85 17.64
CA ILE A 567 8.84 23.93 16.94
C ILE A 567 9.94 23.52 17.91
N ASN A 568 9.83 22.30 18.46
CA ASN A 568 10.77 21.78 19.44
C ASN A 568 11.93 21.01 18.79
N ASN A 569 13.13 21.13 19.34
CA ASN A 569 14.20 20.18 19.09
C ASN A 569 13.97 18.85 19.86
N ILE A 570 14.85 17.86 19.67
CA ILE A 570 14.69 16.53 20.29
C ILE A 570 14.76 16.60 21.84
N ALA A 571 15.67 17.40 22.41
CA ALA A 571 15.78 17.55 23.86
C ALA A 571 14.49 18.16 24.45
N GLN A 572 14.00 19.27 23.87
CA GLN A 572 12.74 19.91 24.24
C GLN A 572 11.54 18.98 24.08
N THR A 573 11.55 18.09 23.08
CA THR A 573 10.48 17.10 22.87
C THR A 573 10.40 16.10 24.02
N PHE A 574 11.54 15.57 24.47
CA PHE A 574 11.57 14.64 25.62
C PHE A 574 11.34 15.35 26.96
N ASP A 575 11.69 16.63 27.05
CA ASP A 575 11.40 17.46 28.22
C ASP A 575 9.96 17.99 28.30
N HIS A 576 9.19 17.85 27.21
CA HIS A 576 7.84 18.37 27.10
C HIS A 576 6.93 17.82 28.22
N PRO A 577 6.11 18.66 28.87
CA PRO A 577 5.24 18.23 29.97
C PRO A 577 4.34 17.04 29.62
N GLN A 578 3.80 17.03 28.40
CA GLN A 578 3.03 15.88 27.89
C GLN A 578 3.88 14.62 27.73
N ALA A 579 5.14 14.72 27.29
CA ALA A 579 6.01 13.55 27.11
C ALA A 579 6.32 12.90 28.46
N LYS A 580 6.62 13.73 29.48
CA LYS A 580 6.79 13.31 30.88
C LYS A 580 5.52 12.69 31.45
N ALA A 581 4.38 13.39 31.35
CA ALA A 581 3.08 12.90 31.84
C ALA A 581 2.63 11.60 31.17
N ARG A 582 3.05 11.35 29.92
CA ARG A 582 2.72 10.14 29.16
C ARG A 582 3.80 9.05 29.21
N GLY A 583 4.86 9.23 30.01
CA GLY A 583 5.95 8.27 30.14
C GLY A 583 6.52 7.86 28.78
N VAL A 584 6.87 8.84 27.95
CA VAL A 584 7.42 8.59 26.60
C VAL A 584 8.83 7.99 26.68
N VAL A 585 9.58 8.30 27.74
CA VAL A 585 10.91 7.74 28.00
C VAL A 585 10.79 6.58 28.99
N VAL A 586 11.46 5.47 28.70
CA VAL A 586 11.65 4.34 29.60
C VAL A 586 13.14 4.12 29.82
N GLU A 587 13.50 3.70 31.02
CA GLU A 587 14.85 3.34 31.41
C GLU A 587 14.98 1.82 31.49
N VAL A 588 16.06 1.28 30.94
CA VAL A 588 16.33 -0.15 30.91
C VAL A 588 17.80 -0.39 31.20
N GLU A 589 18.08 -1.37 32.06
CA GLU A 589 19.45 -1.80 32.36
C GLU A 589 20.00 -2.67 31.22
N HIS A 590 21.02 -2.17 30.53
CA HIS A 590 21.74 -2.88 29.47
C HIS A 590 23.04 -3.48 30.02
N PRO A 591 23.32 -4.79 29.83
CA PRO A 591 24.46 -5.48 30.44
C PRO A 591 25.84 -4.85 30.17
N ARG A 592 25.99 -4.16 29.03
CA ARG A 592 27.26 -3.49 28.66
C ARG A 592 27.25 -1.98 28.83
N ALA A 593 26.08 -1.35 28.90
CA ALA A 593 25.93 0.10 28.80
C ALA A 593 25.30 0.73 30.05
N GLY A 594 24.98 -0.09 31.06
CA GLY A 594 24.29 0.35 32.25
C GLY A 594 22.87 0.80 31.93
N ASN A 595 22.38 1.76 32.71
CA ASN A 595 21.03 2.28 32.52
C ASN A 595 20.96 3.16 31.26
N ILE A 596 20.20 2.72 30.26
CA ILE A 596 19.98 3.45 29.01
C ILE A 596 18.54 3.96 28.91
N LYS A 597 18.37 5.14 28.30
CA LYS A 597 17.06 5.74 28.02
C LYS A 597 16.59 5.37 26.63
N MET A 598 15.32 4.99 26.53
CA MET A 598 14.67 4.56 25.28
C MET A 598 13.31 5.22 25.12
N VAL A 599 12.78 5.22 23.89
CA VAL A 599 11.37 5.56 23.65
C VAL A 599 10.49 4.36 24.00
N ALA A 600 9.52 4.55 24.88
CA ALA A 600 8.57 3.53 25.28
C ALA A 600 7.60 3.17 24.12
N PRO A 601 7.03 1.95 24.09
CA PRO A 601 6.04 1.57 23.08
C PRO A 601 4.88 2.57 23.00
N PRO A 602 4.56 3.17 21.83
CA PRO A 602 3.75 4.39 21.75
C PRO A 602 2.25 4.20 22.07
N VAL A 603 1.73 2.96 22.01
CA VAL A 603 0.31 2.65 22.17
C VAL A 603 -0.04 2.27 23.62
N HIS A 604 -1.20 2.72 24.10
CA HIS A 604 -1.78 2.28 25.38
C HIS A 604 -2.99 1.36 25.13
N TYR A 605 -3.06 0.27 25.87
CA TYR A 605 -4.18 -0.66 25.94
C TYR A 605 -4.82 -0.54 27.31
N ASN A 606 -6.10 -0.16 27.38
CA ASN A 606 -6.82 0.05 28.65
C ASN A 606 -6.02 0.89 29.66
N GLY A 607 -5.42 1.99 29.19
CA GLY A 607 -4.65 2.92 30.01
C GLY A 607 -3.18 2.54 30.28
N LYS A 608 -2.68 1.37 29.84
CA LYS A 608 -1.28 0.96 30.05
C LYS A 608 -0.54 0.62 28.76
N ARG A 609 0.76 0.90 28.71
CA ARG A 609 1.65 0.46 27.62
C ARG A 609 2.07 -1.00 27.83
N MET A 610 2.51 -1.66 26.77
CA MET A 610 3.26 -2.90 26.93
C MET A 610 4.63 -2.59 27.57
N PRO A 611 5.11 -3.45 28.50
CA PRO A 611 6.40 -3.25 29.14
C PRO A 611 7.55 -3.53 28.17
N VAL A 612 8.66 -2.82 28.33
CA VAL A 612 9.95 -3.25 27.78
C VAL A 612 10.55 -4.23 28.78
N THR A 613 10.65 -5.50 28.40
CA THR A 613 11.06 -6.59 29.28
C THR A 613 12.53 -6.96 29.12
N ARG A 614 13.14 -6.64 27.96
CA ARG A 614 14.57 -6.83 27.72
C ARG A 614 15.19 -5.60 27.07
N PRO A 615 16.42 -5.22 27.43
CA PRO A 615 17.19 -4.25 26.67
C PRO A 615 17.46 -4.81 25.26
N PRO A 616 17.84 -3.95 24.29
CA PRO A 616 18.43 -4.44 23.04
C PRO A 616 19.63 -5.34 23.33
N PRO A 617 19.80 -6.46 22.60
CA PRO A 617 20.85 -7.41 22.90
C PRO A 617 22.21 -6.97 22.34
N TYR A 618 23.28 -7.20 23.10
CA TYR A 618 24.63 -7.18 22.50
C TYR A 618 24.79 -8.37 21.54
N LEU A 619 25.75 -8.28 20.61
CA LEU A 619 25.95 -9.29 19.57
C LEU A 619 26.19 -10.68 20.18
N SER A 620 25.47 -11.69 19.69
CA SER A 620 25.60 -13.09 20.12
C SER A 620 25.18 -13.38 21.56
N GLN A 621 24.56 -12.43 22.27
CA GLN A 621 24.21 -12.58 23.69
C GLN A 621 23.42 -13.86 24.02
N HIS A 622 22.55 -14.31 23.11
CA HIS A 622 21.60 -15.39 23.35
C HIS A 622 21.88 -16.62 22.47
N THR A 623 23.02 -16.69 21.79
CA THR A 623 23.36 -17.79 20.88
C THR A 623 23.31 -19.15 21.59
N GLU A 624 23.99 -19.27 22.73
CA GLU A 624 24.03 -20.52 23.48
C GLU A 624 22.67 -20.88 24.11
N GLU A 625 21.94 -19.90 24.63
CA GLU A 625 20.57 -20.06 25.16
C GLU A 625 19.65 -20.67 24.09
N VAL A 626 19.61 -20.08 22.89
CA VAL A 626 18.72 -20.52 21.82
C VAL A 626 19.12 -21.90 21.29
N LEU A 627 20.41 -22.14 21.03
CA LEU A 627 20.84 -23.43 20.48
C LEU A 627 20.61 -24.59 21.47
N SER A 628 20.90 -24.38 22.75
CA SER A 628 20.72 -25.41 23.77
C SER A 628 19.24 -25.59 24.15
N GLN A 629 18.57 -24.53 24.61
CA GLN A 629 17.25 -24.63 25.22
C GLN A 629 16.14 -24.71 24.17
N ASP A 630 16.23 -23.95 23.08
CA ASP A 630 15.18 -23.93 22.06
C ASP A 630 15.37 -25.00 20.99
N LEU A 631 16.61 -25.32 20.58
CA LEU A 631 16.89 -26.31 19.54
C LEU A 631 17.33 -27.67 20.07
N GLY A 632 17.79 -27.78 21.32
CA GLY A 632 18.22 -29.04 21.92
C GLY A 632 19.61 -29.49 21.48
N TYR A 633 20.48 -28.57 21.05
CA TYR A 633 21.85 -28.92 20.66
C TYR A 633 22.70 -29.21 21.90
N SER A 634 23.54 -30.25 21.81
CA SER A 634 24.45 -30.59 22.91
C SER A 634 25.56 -29.55 23.06
N ALA A 635 26.16 -29.49 24.24
CA ALA A 635 27.28 -28.57 24.52
C ALA A 635 28.47 -28.82 23.56
N GLU A 636 28.70 -30.08 23.21
CA GLU A 636 29.76 -30.50 22.27
C GLU A 636 29.48 -29.95 20.86
N ARG A 637 28.24 -30.08 20.37
CA ARG A 637 27.85 -29.53 19.07
C ARG A 637 27.98 -28.01 19.04
N ILE A 638 27.56 -27.33 20.11
CA ILE A 638 27.69 -25.86 20.21
C ILE A 638 29.16 -25.45 20.22
N ALA A 639 30.02 -26.15 20.97
CA ALA A 639 31.45 -25.89 21.01
C ALA A 639 32.11 -26.09 19.63
N GLU A 640 31.72 -27.15 18.91
CA GLU A 640 32.19 -27.41 17.54
C GLU A 640 31.77 -26.28 16.58
N LEU A 641 30.50 -25.88 16.59
CA LEU A 641 29.99 -24.81 15.74
C LEU A 641 30.73 -23.48 15.98
N ARG A 642 31.02 -23.18 17.25
CA ARG A 642 31.74 -21.97 17.66
C ARG A 642 33.21 -22.02 17.23
N ALA A 643 33.89 -23.14 17.43
CA ALA A 643 35.28 -23.33 17.01
C ALA A 643 35.46 -23.15 15.49
N GLN A 644 34.42 -23.47 14.72
CA GLN A 644 34.43 -23.36 13.26
C GLN A 644 33.85 -22.04 12.73
N ASN A 645 33.57 -21.06 13.60
CA ASN A 645 32.98 -19.76 13.24
C ASN A 645 31.65 -19.87 12.49
N ILE A 646 30.85 -20.88 12.81
CA ILE A 646 29.49 -21.01 12.29
C ILE A 646 28.52 -20.20 13.15
N ILE A 647 28.82 -20.05 14.43
CA ILE A 647 28.06 -19.26 15.41
C ILE A 647 28.96 -18.29 16.16
#